data_AF-A0A1G6GNA4-F1
#
_entry.id   AF-A0A1G6GNA4-F1
#
_cell.length_a   1.000
_cell.length_b   1.000
_cell.length_c   1.000
_cell.angle_alpha   90.00
_cell.angle_beta   90.00
_cell.angle_gamma   90.00
#
_symmetry.space_group_name_H-M   'P 1'
#
loop_
_entity.id
_entity.type
_entity.pdbx_description
1 polymer ?
#
loop_
_entity_poly.entity_id
_entity_poly.type
_entity_poly.pdbx_seq_one_letter_code
_entity_poly.pdbx_strand_id
1 'polypeptide(L)'
;MNRNRKLDWYLIGILVLSAFLFGWGIWDAGNANSYYTAAITSMTQSWHNFWYGAFDPAGFITVDKPPVALWFMAISAKIFGIHGWSIVLPSVLAGIGSVYLMYQLLTPKFGPWAGRIGALLLAITPTVVANNRTNNMDAILIFALLLAVYILSRAVSKKNFWLILLSFALVGISFNIKMLQAFMILPAMVLYYWLAIKVPWKKKLTWLVAGFASLAIFTLAYPTAVDSVSKDNRPYVGSSQSNSLLELAFGYNGTERLLGQSTGKGGAFPGMGTTTKKNSKSNSNTQNAEMTAPTGQAGQMPAGGPGTNGGQPGGNGQKPTGAPTGAGGQKPTNAGPGGANGKTGGPGKNAKGGGAGGIGNAFAIGSAGPFRLFQADLGSQIGWFLPLSIIGGLSGWFAFRNRKNKWYQFTDQQKEVLLWTGWLVPIYGFFSVAGFFHPYYTIMLAPAIAALTAIGVVAVKKLLPAGSQKAIWAKGIITTGILSTVALQAYYAWSYYPVIAVILMIVALGLSTWWWLPSQKLHRVKIILSALVVTVLAGWWALTPTIAHNSAAIPFAGPSLLAKSGSQDMMGSSVDTKLLSYLEDHQGQAKYLAATADSNSASGYIIKSKKAVMAIGGYNGTDPTMTLTQFKQLVASGQVRYFISGGHSKSSTGQIGKIIVWVEANGKKVNYNNSQSTSSNSAKGGMQASTTLYDLSEAK
;
A
#
# COMPACT_ATOMS: atom_id res chain seq x y z
N MET A 1 25.09 40.02 -8.03
CA MET A 1 25.19 38.58 -7.67
C MET A 1 26.65 38.21 -7.46
N ASN A 2 26.99 37.18 -6.67
CA ASN A 2 28.24 36.41 -6.90
C ASN A 2 28.32 35.10 -6.08
N ARG A 3 28.55 33.97 -6.77
CA ARG A 3 29.17 32.72 -6.27
C ARG A 3 29.07 31.65 -7.35
N ASN A 4 30.23 31.21 -7.87
CA ASN A 4 30.30 30.00 -8.69
C ASN A 4 29.81 28.80 -7.87
N ARG A 5 28.59 28.33 -8.13
CA ARG A 5 28.05 27.10 -7.53
C ARG A 5 28.80 25.92 -8.13
N LYS A 6 29.96 25.57 -7.54
CA LYS A 6 30.66 24.32 -7.87
C LYS A 6 29.66 23.16 -7.83
N LEU A 7 29.60 22.43 -8.93
CA LEU A 7 28.60 21.40 -9.16
C LEU A 7 28.75 20.28 -8.12
N ASP A 8 27.65 19.87 -7.48
CA ASP A 8 27.71 18.78 -6.51
C ASP A 8 27.62 17.43 -7.24
N TRP A 9 28.79 16.96 -7.69
CA TRP A 9 28.93 15.68 -8.39
C TRP A 9 28.39 14.48 -7.60
N TYR A 10 28.37 14.53 -6.26
CA TYR A 10 27.75 13.47 -5.45
C TYR A 10 26.23 13.49 -5.56
N LEU A 11 25.62 14.69 -5.54
CA LEU A 11 24.19 14.82 -5.79
C LEU A 11 23.83 14.37 -7.21
N ILE A 12 24.65 14.71 -8.22
CA ILE A 12 24.43 14.21 -9.59
C ILE A 12 24.49 12.69 -9.65
N GLY A 13 25.51 12.06 -9.04
CA GLY A 13 25.59 10.59 -8.97
C GLY A 13 24.38 9.95 -8.29
N ILE A 14 23.87 10.56 -7.21
CA ILE A 14 22.64 10.12 -6.53
C ILE A 14 21.40 10.30 -7.42
N LEU A 15 21.28 11.40 -8.16
CA LEU A 15 20.16 11.64 -9.06
C LEU A 15 20.18 10.69 -10.26
N VAL A 16 21.35 10.43 -10.86
CA VAL A 16 21.54 9.44 -11.93
C VAL A 16 21.21 8.03 -11.41
N LEU A 17 21.66 7.66 -10.21
CA LEU A 17 21.28 6.40 -9.56
C LEU A 17 19.77 6.30 -9.35
N SER A 18 19.10 7.38 -8.92
CA SER A 18 17.64 7.40 -8.75
C SER A 18 16.91 7.28 -10.09
N ALA A 19 17.40 7.93 -11.14
CA ALA A 19 16.84 7.82 -12.49
C ALA A 19 17.01 6.40 -13.06
N PHE A 20 18.13 5.73 -12.78
CA PHE A 20 18.32 4.32 -13.13
C PHE A 20 17.37 3.40 -12.37
N LEU A 21 17.32 3.47 -11.03
CA LEU A 21 16.47 2.60 -10.21
C LEU A 21 14.97 2.79 -10.53
N PHE A 22 14.52 4.03 -10.69
CA PHE A 22 13.12 4.34 -10.94
C PHE A 22 12.74 4.17 -12.43
N GLY A 23 13.66 4.40 -13.37
CA GLY A 23 13.37 4.51 -14.81
C GLY A 23 13.93 3.41 -15.72
N TRP A 24 14.90 2.59 -15.30
CA TRP A 24 15.40 1.51 -16.15
C TRP A 24 14.36 0.38 -16.31
N GLY A 25 14.16 -0.16 -17.51
CA GLY A 25 13.22 -1.27 -17.74
C GLY A 25 11.74 -0.90 -17.75
N ILE A 26 11.35 0.37 -17.60
CA ILE A 26 9.92 0.76 -17.55
C ILE A 26 9.20 0.63 -18.90
N TRP A 27 9.92 0.40 -20.00
CA TRP A 27 9.34 0.05 -21.30
C TRP A 27 8.61 -1.31 -21.24
N ASP A 28 9.08 -2.24 -20.40
CA ASP A 28 8.46 -3.55 -20.17
C ASP A 28 7.33 -3.50 -19.12
N ALA A 29 6.95 -2.31 -18.62
CA ALA A 29 5.91 -2.14 -17.61
C ALA A 29 4.50 -2.59 -18.06
N GLY A 30 4.28 -2.85 -19.36
CA GLY A 30 3.00 -3.32 -19.91
C GLY A 30 1.87 -2.33 -19.61
N ASN A 31 0.95 -2.73 -18.73
CA ASN A 31 -0.18 -1.89 -18.27
C ASN A 31 0.04 -1.29 -16.87
N ALA A 32 1.18 -1.56 -16.20
CA ALA A 32 1.43 -1.26 -14.79
C ALA A 32 0.24 -1.70 -13.91
N ASN A 33 -0.34 -0.82 -13.10
CA ASN A 33 -1.66 -1.05 -12.52
C ASN A 33 -2.74 -0.87 -13.61
N SER A 34 -3.29 -1.99 -14.09
CA SER A 34 -4.30 -2.00 -15.15
C SER A 34 -5.56 -1.21 -14.82
N TYR A 35 -6.00 -1.17 -13.55
CA TYR A 35 -7.17 -0.40 -13.11
C TYR A 35 -7.02 1.11 -13.39
N TYR A 36 -5.88 1.70 -13.05
CA TYR A 36 -5.62 3.11 -13.36
C TYR A 36 -5.26 3.33 -14.84
N THR A 37 -4.65 2.36 -15.52
CA THR A 37 -4.35 2.46 -16.97
C THR A 37 -5.61 2.43 -17.84
N ALA A 38 -6.66 1.71 -17.42
CA ALA A 38 -7.98 1.80 -18.04
C ALA A 38 -8.59 3.21 -17.88
N ALA A 39 -8.56 3.75 -16.65
CA ALA A 39 -9.01 5.11 -16.38
C ALA A 39 -8.24 6.16 -17.19
N ILE A 40 -6.90 6.09 -17.21
CA ILE A 40 -6.05 6.97 -18.04
C ILE A 40 -6.41 6.83 -19.54
N THR A 41 -6.70 5.62 -20.01
CA THR A 41 -7.15 5.37 -21.39
C THR A 41 -8.50 6.04 -21.69
N SER A 42 -9.41 6.13 -20.71
CA SER A 42 -10.64 6.93 -20.83
C SER A 42 -10.37 8.44 -20.77
N MET A 43 -9.55 8.89 -19.81
CA MET A 43 -9.18 10.30 -19.60
C MET A 43 -8.52 10.94 -20.83
N THR A 44 -7.76 10.17 -21.62
CA THR A 44 -7.17 10.70 -22.87
C THR A 44 -8.18 10.95 -23.99
N GLN A 45 -9.40 10.43 -23.91
CA GLN A 45 -10.42 10.53 -24.96
C GLN A 45 -11.39 11.71 -24.79
N SER A 46 -11.70 12.11 -23.55
CA SER A 46 -12.68 13.18 -23.28
C SER A 46 -12.29 14.04 -22.09
N TRP A 47 -12.51 15.35 -22.19
CA TRP A 47 -12.30 16.30 -21.07
C TRP A 47 -13.18 15.98 -19.86
N HIS A 48 -14.41 15.50 -20.07
CA HIS A 48 -15.29 15.03 -19.00
C HIS A 48 -14.64 13.89 -18.20
N ASN A 49 -14.08 12.91 -18.91
CA ASN A 49 -13.46 11.74 -18.31
C ASN A 49 -12.13 12.12 -17.63
N PHE A 50 -11.36 13.02 -18.25
CA PHE A 50 -10.15 13.63 -17.67
C PHE A 50 -10.47 14.36 -16.35
N TRP A 51 -11.50 15.20 -16.33
CA TRP A 51 -11.90 15.95 -15.14
C TRP A 51 -12.26 15.03 -13.97
N TYR A 52 -13.09 14.00 -14.21
CA TYR A 52 -13.58 13.12 -13.15
C TYR A 52 -12.67 11.95 -12.76
N GLY A 53 -11.72 11.56 -13.61
CA GLY A 53 -11.00 10.29 -13.46
C GLY A 53 -11.88 9.07 -13.75
N ALA A 54 -12.68 9.15 -14.82
CA ALA A 54 -13.56 8.08 -15.24
C ALA A 54 -12.77 6.82 -15.62
N PHE A 55 -13.27 5.66 -15.21
CA PHE A 55 -12.65 4.34 -15.42
C PHE A 55 -12.78 3.86 -16.88
N ASP A 56 -13.93 4.10 -17.51
CA ASP A 56 -14.23 3.66 -18.88
C ASP A 56 -14.57 4.84 -19.80
N PRO A 57 -14.41 4.71 -21.14
CA PRO A 57 -14.71 5.76 -22.12
C PRO A 57 -16.13 6.35 -22.10
N ALA A 58 -17.17 5.59 -21.71
CA ALA A 58 -18.54 6.11 -21.64
C ALA A 58 -18.86 6.84 -20.32
N GLY A 59 -17.89 6.92 -19.39
CA GLY A 59 -18.00 7.74 -18.20
C GLY A 59 -18.92 7.16 -17.12
N PHE A 60 -19.03 5.83 -17.01
CA PHE A 60 -19.98 5.18 -16.11
C PHE A 60 -19.58 5.32 -14.62
N ILE A 61 -18.32 5.10 -14.29
CA ILE A 61 -17.80 5.11 -12.91
C ILE A 61 -16.41 5.76 -12.84
N THR A 62 -16.04 6.38 -11.72
CA THR A 62 -14.67 6.84 -11.44
C THR A 62 -13.80 5.71 -10.89
N VAL A 63 -12.49 5.95 -10.81
CA VAL A 63 -11.63 5.18 -9.89
C VAL A 63 -11.92 5.51 -8.41
N ASP A 64 -11.40 4.70 -7.49
CA ASP A 64 -11.56 4.83 -6.02
C ASP A 64 -10.81 6.02 -5.38
N LYS A 65 -10.29 6.97 -6.17
CA LYS A 65 -9.48 8.13 -5.73
C LYS A 65 -9.68 9.38 -6.61
N PRO A 66 -9.36 10.60 -6.14
CA PRO A 66 -9.52 11.80 -6.93
C PRO A 66 -8.38 11.89 -7.97
N PRO A 67 -8.60 12.54 -9.11
CA PRO A 67 -7.77 12.30 -10.30
C PRO A 67 -6.47 13.11 -10.35
N VAL A 68 -6.09 13.90 -9.33
CA VAL A 68 -4.93 14.83 -9.45
C VAL A 68 -3.63 14.11 -9.83
N ALA A 69 -3.39 12.91 -9.31
CA ALA A 69 -2.24 12.09 -9.74
C ALA A 69 -2.41 11.57 -11.18
N LEU A 70 -3.62 11.14 -11.53
CA LEU A 70 -3.95 10.61 -12.85
C LEU A 70 -3.94 11.70 -13.93
N TRP A 71 -4.19 12.98 -13.61
CA TRP A 71 -4.05 14.09 -14.55
C TRP A 71 -2.63 14.16 -15.13
N PHE A 72 -1.59 14.02 -14.31
CA PHE A 72 -0.21 13.98 -14.80
C PHE A 72 0.07 12.76 -15.69
N MET A 73 -0.51 11.60 -15.34
CA MET A 73 -0.36 10.36 -16.12
C MET A 73 -1.13 10.40 -17.44
N ALA A 74 -2.33 10.97 -17.45
CA ALA A 74 -3.14 11.18 -18.64
C ALA A 74 -2.56 12.27 -19.55
N ILE A 75 -1.97 13.34 -19.01
CA ILE A 75 -1.21 14.33 -19.82
C ILE A 75 0.00 13.64 -20.47
N SER A 76 0.79 12.88 -19.70
CA SER A 76 1.93 12.12 -20.23
C SER A 76 1.50 11.15 -21.35
N ALA A 77 0.43 10.38 -21.11
CA ALA A 77 -0.12 9.45 -22.10
C ALA A 77 -0.79 10.14 -23.31
N LYS A 78 -1.29 11.38 -23.17
CA LYS A 78 -1.81 12.19 -24.28
C LYS A 78 -0.70 12.75 -25.17
N ILE A 79 0.47 13.02 -24.59
CA ILE A 79 1.66 13.51 -25.31
C ILE A 79 2.41 12.35 -26.00
N PHE A 80 2.60 11.22 -25.30
CA PHE A 80 3.48 10.13 -25.75
C PHE A 80 2.75 8.86 -26.23
N GLY A 81 1.42 8.84 -26.21
CA GLY A 81 0.62 7.63 -26.46
C GLY A 81 0.44 6.75 -25.23
N ILE A 82 -0.51 5.80 -25.32
CA ILE A 82 -0.86 4.87 -24.23
C ILE A 82 0.17 3.72 -24.19
N HIS A 83 1.22 3.91 -23.40
CA HIS A 83 2.26 2.92 -23.15
C HIS A 83 2.58 2.82 -21.65
N GLY A 84 3.00 1.65 -21.16
CA GLY A 84 3.34 1.47 -19.74
C GLY A 84 4.37 2.49 -19.24
N TRP A 85 5.42 2.73 -20.02
CA TRP A 85 6.46 3.72 -19.67
C TRP A 85 5.93 5.16 -19.59
N SER A 86 5.05 5.59 -20.50
CA SER A 86 4.54 6.97 -20.53
C SER A 86 3.60 7.22 -19.35
N ILE A 87 2.85 6.19 -18.95
CA ILE A 87 1.95 6.21 -17.79
C ILE A 87 2.71 6.18 -16.46
N VAL A 88 3.85 5.48 -16.39
CA VAL A 88 4.73 5.40 -15.20
C VAL A 88 5.64 6.64 -15.07
N LEU A 89 6.00 7.31 -16.16
CA LEU A 89 6.96 8.42 -16.20
C LEU A 89 6.73 9.54 -15.14
N PRO A 90 5.50 10.02 -14.86
CA PRO A 90 5.29 11.03 -13.83
C PRO A 90 5.70 10.58 -12.42
N SER A 91 5.54 9.29 -12.09
CA SER A 91 6.02 8.72 -10.82
C SER A 91 7.55 8.71 -10.77
N VAL A 92 8.22 8.32 -11.85
CA VAL A 92 9.69 8.35 -11.97
C VAL A 92 10.24 9.76 -11.71
N LEU A 93 9.63 10.77 -12.35
CA LEU A 93 10.01 12.17 -12.21
C LEU A 93 9.72 12.71 -10.80
N ALA A 94 8.58 12.36 -10.21
CA ALA A 94 8.25 12.68 -8.81
C ALA A 94 9.25 12.06 -7.82
N GLY A 95 9.73 10.83 -8.08
CA GLY A 95 10.78 10.17 -7.31
C GLY A 95 12.11 10.92 -7.35
N ILE A 96 12.61 11.25 -8.55
CA ILE A 96 13.86 12.02 -8.73
C ILE A 96 13.72 13.41 -8.07
N GLY A 97 12.55 14.05 -8.23
CA GLY A 97 12.22 15.31 -7.57
C GLY A 97 12.23 15.20 -6.03
N SER A 98 11.73 14.09 -5.48
CA SER A 98 11.73 13.81 -4.04
C SER A 98 13.15 13.63 -3.50
N VAL A 99 14.01 12.91 -4.22
CA VAL A 99 15.43 12.73 -3.90
C VAL A 99 16.17 14.09 -3.89
N TYR A 100 15.88 14.97 -4.86
CA TYR A 100 16.40 16.33 -4.89
C TYR A 100 15.88 17.20 -3.73
N LEU A 101 14.58 17.18 -3.44
CA LEU A 101 13.97 17.92 -2.32
C LEU A 101 14.55 17.46 -0.97
N MET A 102 14.82 16.17 -0.80
CA MET A 102 15.46 15.61 0.40
C MET A 102 16.86 16.21 0.62
N TYR A 103 17.66 16.37 -0.45
CA TYR A 103 18.93 17.09 -0.39
C TYR A 103 18.75 18.57 0.00
N GLN A 104 17.77 19.26 -0.60
CA GLN A 104 17.53 20.69 -0.36
C GLN A 104 16.99 20.99 1.05
N LEU A 105 16.28 20.06 1.67
CA LEU A 105 15.73 20.21 3.02
C LEU A 105 16.81 20.08 4.12
N LEU A 106 17.72 19.09 4.01
CA LEU A 106 18.72 18.85 5.05
C LEU A 106 19.94 19.78 4.96
N THR A 107 20.36 20.12 3.74
CA THR A 107 21.60 20.89 3.49
C THR A 107 21.67 22.24 4.23
N PRO A 108 20.60 23.06 4.34
CA PRO A 108 20.66 24.37 4.99
C PRO A 108 20.93 24.35 6.51
N LYS A 109 20.65 23.24 7.20
CA LYS A 109 20.77 23.14 8.68
C LYS A 109 21.83 22.14 9.15
N PHE A 110 22.14 21.14 8.32
CA PHE A 110 23.08 20.05 8.64
C PHE A 110 24.24 19.92 7.63
N GLY A 111 24.25 20.71 6.56
CA GLY A 111 25.32 20.76 5.55
C GLY A 111 25.19 19.72 4.42
N PRO A 112 25.98 19.84 3.32
CA PRO A 112 25.78 19.05 2.10
C PRO A 112 25.86 17.54 2.30
N TRP A 113 26.67 17.05 3.24
CA TRP A 113 26.75 15.63 3.54
C TRP A 113 25.45 15.06 4.13
N ALA A 114 24.69 15.84 4.90
CA ALA A 114 23.36 15.42 5.34
C ALA A 114 22.41 15.31 4.14
N GLY A 115 22.42 16.31 3.26
CA GLY A 115 21.62 16.29 2.02
C GLY A 115 21.92 15.08 1.14
N ARG A 116 23.21 14.78 0.90
CA ARG A 116 23.66 13.62 0.13
C ARG A 116 23.23 12.30 0.78
N ILE A 117 23.41 12.14 2.09
CA ILE A 117 23.03 10.91 2.79
C ILE A 117 21.52 10.72 2.78
N GLY A 118 20.72 11.76 3.06
CA GLY A 118 19.26 11.68 3.03
C GLY A 118 18.73 11.39 1.62
N ALA A 119 19.27 12.05 0.59
CA ALA A 119 18.91 11.79 -0.80
C ALA A 119 19.25 10.36 -1.24
N LEU A 120 20.46 9.87 -0.92
CA LEU A 120 20.88 8.50 -1.22
C LEU A 120 19.98 7.47 -0.52
N LEU A 121 19.76 7.61 0.79
CA LEU A 121 18.94 6.67 1.56
C LEU A 121 17.48 6.65 1.08
N LEU A 122 16.93 7.80 0.67
CA LEU A 122 15.61 7.85 0.05
C LEU A 122 15.60 7.11 -1.30
N ALA A 123 16.61 7.32 -2.15
CA ALA A 123 16.74 6.67 -3.45
C ALA A 123 16.89 5.13 -3.35
N ILE A 124 17.58 4.62 -2.33
CA ILE A 124 17.82 3.18 -2.13
C ILE A 124 16.90 2.53 -1.09
N THR A 125 15.80 3.19 -0.68
CA THR A 125 14.78 2.56 0.17
C THR A 125 13.91 1.64 -0.70
N PRO A 126 13.75 0.34 -0.40
CA PRO A 126 13.15 -0.61 -1.35
C PRO A 126 11.71 -0.29 -1.78
N THR A 127 10.83 0.10 -0.84
CA THR A 127 9.47 0.54 -1.19
C THR A 127 9.44 1.83 -2.02
N VAL A 128 10.46 2.70 -1.91
CA VAL A 128 10.58 3.91 -2.74
C VAL A 128 10.85 3.50 -4.19
N VAL A 129 11.81 2.61 -4.46
CA VAL A 129 12.03 2.13 -5.83
C VAL A 129 10.79 1.42 -6.38
N ALA A 130 10.19 0.51 -5.59
CA ALA A 130 9.01 -0.24 -6.04
C ALA A 130 7.83 0.65 -6.44
N ASN A 131 7.50 1.68 -5.64
CA ASN A 131 6.40 2.60 -5.95
C ASN A 131 6.69 3.50 -7.17
N ASN A 132 7.89 4.10 -7.27
CA ASN A 132 8.21 5.06 -8.34
C ASN A 132 8.20 4.44 -9.74
N ARG A 133 8.28 3.10 -9.82
CA ARG A 133 8.16 2.30 -11.05
C ARG A 133 6.71 1.98 -11.45
N THR A 134 5.71 2.57 -10.79
CA THR A 134 4.28 2.29 -11.04
C THR A 134 3.45 3.56 -11.24
N ASN A 135 2.27 3.40 -11.81
CA ASN A 135 1.21 4.42 -11.89
C ASN A 135 0.32 4.47 -10.62
N ASN A 136 0.79 3.96 -9.48
CA ASN A 136 0.15 4.21 -8.20
C ASN A 136 0.48 5.64 -7.71
N MET A 137 -0.48 6.31 -7.07
CA MET A 137 -0.39 7.74 -6.72
C MET A 137 0.70 8.08 -5.68
N ASP A 138 1.24 7.10 -4.96
CA ASP A 138 2.13 7.29 -3.81
C ASP A 138 3.42 8.07 -4.15
N ALA A 139 4.02 7.85 -5.32
CA ALA A 139 5.20 8.59 -5.75
C ALA A 139 4.95 10.10 -5.86
N ILE A 140 3.83 10.47 -6.50
CA ILE A 140 3.42 11.88 -6.70
C ILE A 140 2.99 12.51 -5.37
N LEU A 141 2.34 11.74 -4.48
CA LEU A 141 2.02 12.17 -3.12
C LEU A 141 3.28 12.56 -2.33
N ILE A 142 4.29 11.68 -2.29
CA ILE A 142 5.52 11.92 -1.52
C ILE A 142 6.26 13.17 -2.04
N PHE A 143 6.28 13.38 -3.36
CA PHE A 143 6.81 14.59 -3.96
C PHE A 143 6.04 15.85 -3.54
N ALA A 144 4.71 15.84 -3.62
CA ALA A 144 3.87 16.97 -3.26
C ALA A 144 3.99 17.33 -1.76
N LEU A 145 4.05 16.33 -0.88
CA LEU A 145 4.25 16.51 0.57
C LEU A 145 5.67 17.02 0.90
N LEU A 146 6.72 16.52 0.23
CA LEU A 146 8.08 17.06 0.36
C LEU A 146 8.18 18.49 -0.16
N LEU A 147 7.46 18.82 -1.24
CA LEU A 147 7.38 20.17 -1.77
C LEU A 147 6.65 21.11 -0.78
N ALA A 148 5.54 20.67 -0.18
CA ALA A 148 4.83 21.41 0.85
C ALA A 148 5.74 21.77 2.05
N VAL A 149 6.53 20.81 2.54
CA VAL A 149 7.49 21.02 3.63
C VAL A 149 8.70 21.85 3.19
N TYR A 150 9.18 21.70 1.96
CA TYR A 150 10.21 22.58 1.41
C TYR A 150 9.71 24.03 1.36
N ILE A 151 8.53 24.29 0.80
CA ILE A 151 7.91 25.62 0.78
C ILE A 151 7.69 26.15 2.21
N LEU A 152 7.32 25.32 3.18
CA LEU A 152 7.24 25.72 4.60
C LEU A 152 8.60 26.19 5.16
N SER A 153 9.68 25.46 4.88
CA SER A 153 11.03 25.85 5.33
C SER A 153 11.45 27.19 4.73
N ARG A 154 11.04 27.49 3.48
CA ARG A 154 11.26 28.77 2.80
C ARG A 154 10.36 29.87 3.37
N ALA A 155 9.10 29.56 3.69
CA ALA A 155 8.14 30.47 4.34
C ALA A 155 8.65 30.94 5.71
N VAL A 156 9.05 29.98 6.56
CA VAL A 156 9.66 30.22 7.87
C VAL A 156 10.94 31.05 7.75
N SER A 157 11.85 30.67 6.84
CA SER A 157 13.14 31.35 6.67
C SER A 157 13.01 32.78 6.12
N LYS A 158 12.08 33.02 5.20
CA LYS A 158 11.80 34.35 4.62
C LYS A 158 10.79 35.18 5.43
N LYS A 159 10.14 34.60 6.45
CA LYS A 159 8.94 35.16 7.13
C LYS A 159 7.84 35.58 6.13
N ASN A 160 7.60 34.78 5.10
CA ASN A 160 6.71 35.12 3.99
C ASN A 160 5.33 34.46 4.16
N PHE A 161 4.28 35.28 4.21
CA PHE A 161 2.88 34.87 4.36
C PHE A 161 2.36 33.97 3.22
N TRP A 162 2.55 34.40 1.97
CA TRP A 162 2.07 33.68 0.78
C TRP A 162 2.66 32.27 0.66
N LEU A 163 3.91 32.08 1.09
CA LEU A 163 4.52 30.74 1.14
C LEU A 163 3.93 29.85 2.26
N ILE A 164 3.29 30.41 3.29
CA ILE A 164 2.52 29.60 4.27
C ILE A 164 1.23 29.11 3.62
N LEU A 165 0.50 30.01 2.94
CA LEU A 165 -0.72 29.63 2.21
C LEU A 165 -0.41 28.56 1.17
N LEU A 166 0.61 28.77 0.32
CA LEU A 166 1.04 27.79 -0.68
C LEU A 166 1.47 26.46 -0.06
N SER A 167 2.18 26.47 1.07
CA SER A 167 2.59 25.24 1.76
C SER A 167 1.39 24.41 2.23
N PHE A 168 0.37 25.05 2.81
CA PHE A 168 -0.84 24.38 3.27
C PHE A 168 -1.77 23.99 2.10
N ALA A 169 -1.87 24.84 1.07
CA ALA A 169 -2.56 24.53 -0.19
C ALA A 169 -2.01 23.27 -0.86
N LEU A 170 -0.69 23.08 -0.89
CA LEU A 170 -0.05 21.88 -1.44
C LEU A 170 -0.45 20.60 -0.67
N VAL A 171 -0.76 20.68 0.63
CA VAL A 171 -1.30 19.53 1.39
C VAL A 171 -2.78 19.31 1.06
N GLY A 172 -3.56 20.36 0.77
CA GLY A 172 -4.94 20.23 0.27
C GLY A 172 -5.00 19.62 -1.14
N ILE A 173 -4.08 20.01 -2.02
CA ILE A 173 -3.88 19.38 -3.33
C ILE A 173 -3.44 17.91 -3.14
N SER A 174 -2.60 17.62 -2.14
CA SER A 174 -2.19 16.25 -1.79
C SER A 174 -3.36 15.39 -1.26
N PHE A 175 -4.35 15.98 -0.59
CA PHE A 175 -5.60 15.29 -0.27
C PHE A 175 -6.36 14.91 -1.54
N ASN A 176 -6.30 15.72 -2.60
CA ASN A 176 -6.85 15.34 -3.90
C ASN A 176 -5.94 14.39 -4.73
N ILE A 177 -4.82 13.94 -4.15
CA ILE A 177 -4.00 12.82 -4.64
C ILE A 177 -4.30 11.52 -3.88
N LYS A 178 -4.36 11.56 -2.54
CA LYS A 178 -4.58 10.34 -1.71
C LYS A 178 -5.29 10.59 -0.36
N MET A 179 -6.21 11.55 -0.34
CA MET A 179 -7.16 11.83 0.73
C MET A 179 -6.49 11.97 2.10
N LEU A 180 -7.04 11.38 3.17
CA LEU A 180 -6.55 11.55 4.53
C LEU A 180 -5.10 11.04 4.76
N GLN A 181 -4.54 10.21 3.88
CA GLN A 181 -3.11 9.85 3.92
C GLN A 181 -2.21 11.09 3.77
N ALA A 182 -2.65 12.12 3.05
CA ALA A 182 -1.90 13.38 2.91
C ALA A 182 -1.82 14.19 4.22
N PHE A 183 -2.85 14.10 5.07
CA PHE A 183 -2.94 14.89 6.30
C PHE A 183 -2.04 14.38 7.43
N MET A 184 -1.49 13.17 7.31
CA MET A 184 -0.67 12.56 8.35
C MET A 184 0.59 13.38 8.72
N ILE A 185 1.06 14.27 7.83
CA ILE A 185 2.21 15.16 8.09
C ILE A 185 1.84 16.51 8.72
N LEU A 186 0.54 16.87 8.78
CA LEU A 186 0.12 18.18 9.29
C LEU A 186 0.57 18.47 10.73
N PRO A 187 0.52 17.52 11.69
CA PRO A 187 1.05 17.76 13.04
C PRO A 187 2.53 18.16 13.03
N ALA A 188 3.33 17.55 12.15
CA ALA A 188 4.75 17.87 11.97
C ALA A 188 4.97 19.28 11.42
N MET A 189 4.20 19.65 10.39
CA MET A 189 4.25 20.98 9.76
C MET A 189 3.82 22.08 10.73
N VAL A 190 2.73 21.88 11.45
CA VAL A 190 2.20 22.84 12.44
C VAL A 190 3.18 23.02 13.60
N LEU A 191 3.74 21.93 14.13
CA LEU A 191 4.77 21.99 15.18
C LEU A 191 6.03 22.72 14.70
N TYR A 192 6.55 22.37 13.51
CA TYR A 192 7.72 23.04 12.93
C TYR A 192 7.47 24.53 12.71
N TYR A 193 6.35 24.88 12.06
CA TYR A 193 5.91 26.26 11.88
C TYR A 193 5.92 27.01 13.22
N TRP A 194 5.26 26.46 14.23
CA TRP A 194 5.09 27.09 15.53
C TRP A 194 6.41 27.26 16.30
N LEU A 195 7.37 26.37 16.13
CA LEU A 195 8.68 26.48 16.80
C LEU A 195 9.69 27.32 16.02
N ALA A 196 9.61 27.34 14.69
CA ALA A 196 10.65 27.90 13.83
C ALA A 196 10.40 29.34 13.37
N ILE A 197 9.15 29.78 13.14
CA ILE A 197 8.89 31.13 12.63
C ILE A 197 9.13 32.22 13.70
N LYS A 198 9.83 33.29 13.31
CA LYS A 198 10.22 34.41 14.19
C LYS A 198 9.44 35.68 13.84
N VAL A 199 8.14 35.68 14.15
CA VAL A 199 7.18 36.80 14.00
C VAL A 199 6.36 36.97 15.30
N PRO A 200 5.74 38.16 15.55
CA PRO A 200 4.91 38.39 16.74
C PRO A 200 3.74 37.40 16.85
N TRP A 201 3.33 37.06 18.08
CA TRP A 201 2.38 35.98 18.35
C TRP A 201 1.03 36.15 17.63
N LYS A 202 0.48 37.37 17.56
CA LYS A 202 -0.76 37.65 16.81
C LYS A 202 -0.61 37.30 15.33
N LYS A 203 0.46 37.77 14.66
CA LYS A 203 0.77 37.44 13.25
C LYS A 203 1.02 35.95 13.05
N LYS A 204 1.70 35.30 14.00
CA LYS A 204 1.94 33.84 13.99
C LYS A 204 0.63 33.04 14.01
N LEU A 205 -0.34 33.44 14.83
CA LEU A 205 -1.65 32.80 14.91
C LEU A 205 -2.48 33.06 13.65
N THR A 206 -2.60 34.32 13.21
CA THR A 206 -3.41 34.65 12.02
C THR A 206 -2.86 34.03 10.74
N TRP A 207 -1.53 33.94 10.60
CA TRP A 207 -0.90 33.27 9.46
C TRP A 207 -1.09 31.75 9.48
N LEU A 208 -1.16 31.12 10.66
CA LEU A 208 -1.48 29.70 10.78
C LEU A 208 -2.97 29.43 10.46
N VAL A 209 -3.88 30.26 10.97
CA VAL A 209 -5.32 30.18 10.66
C VAL A 209 -5.58 30.36 9.17
N ALA A 210 -4.96 31.35 8.53
CA ALA A 210 -5.04 31.54 7.08
C ALA A 210 -4.42 30.37 6.29
N GLY A 211 -3.34 29.76 6.80
CA GLY A 211 -2.79 28.52 6.28
C GLY A 211 -3.83 27.38 6.31
N PHE A 212 -4.51 27.17 7.44
CA PHE A 212 -5.59 26.18 7.56
C PHE A 212 -6.81 26.50 6.69
N ALA A 213 -7.17 27.77 6.49
CA ALA A 213 -8.20 28.15 5.53
C ALA A 213 -7.79 27.77 4.09
N SER A 214 -6.52 28.00 3.73
CA SER A 214 -5.96 27.61 2.43
C SER A 214 -5.92 26.08 2.25
N LEU A 215 -5.53 25.33 3.29
CA LEU A 215 -5.66 23.87 3.33
C LEU A 215 -7.10 23.42 3.03
N ALA A 216 -8.08 23.99 3.76
CA ALA A 216 -9.49 23.60 3.65
C ALA A 216 -10.04 23.89 2.25
N ILE A 217 -9.74 25.05 1.67
CA ILE A 217 -10.13 25.41 0.30
C ILE A 217 -9.60 24.37 -0.71
N PHE A 218 -8.28 24.12 -0.72
CA PHE A 218 -7.68 23.18 -1.69
C PHE A 218 -7.97 21.70 -1.40
N THR A 219 -8.41 21.36 -0.19
CA THR A 219 -8.95 20.04 0.17
C THR A 219 -10.33 19.85 -0.44
N LEU A 220 -11.24 20.80 -0.18
CA LEU A 220 -12.67 20.64 -0.45
C LEU A 220 -13.07 20.99 -1.88
N ALA A 221 -12.32 21.88 -2.57
CA ALA A 221 -12.72 22.42 -3.87
C ALA A 221 -13.11 21.34 -4.91
N TYR A 222 -12.32 20.29 -5.07
CA TYR A 222 -12.65 19.20 -6.00
C TYR A 222 -13.78 18.29 -5.49
N PRO A 223 -13.76 17.74 -4.25
CA PRO A 223 -14.87 16.96 -3.72
C PRO A 223 -16.22 17.69 -3.73
N THR A 224 -16.28 18.98 -3.37
CA THR A 224 -17.53 19.74 -3.40
C THR A 224 -17.99 20.01 -4.83
N ALA A 225 -17.07 20.25 -5.77
CA ALA A 225 -17.44 20.43 -7.18
C ALA A 225 -18.04 19.14 -7.76
N VAL A 226 -17.42 17.99 -7.51
CA VAL A 226 -17.98 16.68 -7.94
C VAL A 226 -19.33 16.41 -7.28
N ASP A 227 -19.42 16.53 -5.96
CA ASP A 227 -20.64 16.16 -5.24
C ASP A 227 -21.81 17.16 -5.48
N SER A 228 -21.52 18.39 -5.92
CA SER A 228 -22.56 19.37 -6.33
C SER A 228 -23.18 19.11 -7.71
N VAL A 229 -22.54 18.33 -8.58
CA VAL A 229 -23.08 18.02 -9.92
C VAL A 229 -24.07 16.87 -9.81
N SER A 230 -25.22 17.00 -10.50
CA SER A 230 -26.27 15.98 -10.52
C SER A 230 -25.71 14.62 -10.92
N LYS A 231 -26.22 13.55 -10.28
CA LYS A 231 -25.70 12.19 -10.42
C LYS A 231 -25.79 11.63 -11.84
N ASP A 232 -26.69 12.16 -12.67
CA ASP A 232 -26.86 11.77 -14.07
C ASP A 232 -25.88 12.48 -15.03
N ASN A 233 -25.26 13.58 -14.57
CA ASN A 233 -24.35 14.44 -15.34
C ASN A 233 -22.86 14.23 -14.98
N ARG A 234 -22.53 13.10 -14.33
CA ARG A 234 -21.17 12.70 -13.95
C ARG A 234 -21.07 11.18 -13.75
N PRO A 235 -19.86 10.59 -13.76
CA PRO A 235 -19.69 9.19 -13.40
C PRO A 235 -20.10 8.91 -11.94
N TYR A 236 -20.49 7.67 -11.66
CA TYR A 236 -20.65 7.20 -10.29
C TYR A 236 -19.29 7.21 -9.56
N VAL A 237 -19.24 7.71 -8.33
CA VAL A 237 -18.00 7.75 -7.54
C VAL A 237 -17.65 6.34 -7.03
N GLY A 238 -16.63 5.72 -7.63
CA GLY A 238 -16.19 4.37 -7.32
C GLY A 238 -15.77 4.20 -5.85
N SER A 239 -16.10 3.04 -5.27
CA SER A 239 -15.93 2.70 -3.84
C SER A 239 -16.66 3.63 -2.85
N SER A 240 -17.73 4.29 -3.28
CA SER A 240 -18.74 4.93 -2.41
C SER A 240 -20.07 4.18 -2.47
N GLN A 241 -20.91 4.32 -1.44
CA GLN A 241 -22.25 3.70 -1.35
C GLN A 241 -23.39 4.70 -1.66
N SER A 242 -23.13 6.00 -1.55
CA SER A 242 -24.10 7.08 -1.80
C SER A 242 -23.83 7.90 -3.07
N ASN A 243 -22.79 7.54 -3.85
CA ASN A 243 -22.28 8.30 -4.99
C ASN A 243 -21.72 9.68 -4.59
N SER A 244 -20.79 9.69 -3.62
CA SER A 244 -20.14 10.89 -3.06
C SER A 244 -18.62 10.71 -2.89
N LEU A 245 -17.85 11.71 -3.29
CA LEU A 245 -16.40 11.78 -3.12
C LEU A 245 -16.01 12.14 -1.67
N LEU A 246 -16.84 12.88 -0.95
CA LEU A 246 -16.65 13.13 0.49
C LEU A 246 -16.84 11.84 1.30
N GLU A 247 -17.87 11.04 1.00
CA GLU A 247 -18.07 9.71 1.62
C GLU A 247 -16.85 8.80 1.40
N LEU A 248 -16.41 8.69 0.14
CA LEU A 248 -15.22 7.92 -0.26
C LEU A 248 -13.96 8.35 0.53
N ALA A 249 -13.83 9.65 0.83
CA ALA A 249 -12.65 10.21 1.48
C ALA A 249 -12.61 10.07 3.00
N PHE A 250 -13.75 10.16 3.68
CA PHE A 250 -13.82 9.99 5.14
C PHE A 250 -14.15 8.55 5.57
N GLY A 251 -14.82 7.77 4.74
CA GLY A 251 -15.12 6.34 4.93
C GLY A 251 -14.00 5.42 4.41
N TYR A 252 -14.17 4.87 3.20
CA TYR A 252 -13.32 3.83 2.60
C TYR A 252 -11.81 4.16 2.57
N ASN A 253 -11.42 5.40 2.27
CA ASN A 253 -10.02 5.85 2.32
C ASN A 253 -9.64 6.56 3.64
N GLY A 254 -10.55 6.58 4.61
CA GLY A 254 -10.42 7.24 5.90
C GLY A 254 -10.55 6.29 7.08
N THR A 255 -11.66 6.37 7.81
CA THR A 255 -11.90 5.62 9.05
C THR A 255 -11.81 4.10 8.86
N GLU A 256 -12.23 3.58 7.71
CA GLU A 256 -12.17 2.16 7.37
C GLU A 256 -10.74 1.62 7.24
N ARG A 257 -9.75 2.46 6.92
CA ARG A 257 -8.34 2.05 6.90
C ARG A 257 -7.83 1.76 8.31
N LEU A 258 -8.29 2.54 9.29
CA LEU A 258 -7.94 2.39 10.70
C LEU A 258 -8.74 1.26 11.37
N LEU A 259 -10.06 1.31 11.28
CA LEU A 259 -11.00 0.41 11.98
C LEU A 259 -11.17 -0.96 11.29
N GLY A 260 -10.66 -1.10 10.07
CA GLY A 260 -10.96 -2.22 9.17
C GLY A 260 -12.13 -1.86 8.24
N GLN A 261 -12.08 -2.38 7.01
CA GLN A 261 -13.11 -2.10 6.01
C GLN A 261 -14.50 -2.57 6.46
N SER A 262 -15.52 -1.92 5.93
CA SER A 262 -16.93 -2.30 5.94
C SER A 262 -17.52 -2.20 4.53
N THR A 263 -17.14 -1.20 3.75
CA THR A 263 -17.47 -1.03 2.32
C THR A 263 -16.41 -1.69 1.43
N GLY A 264 -16.68 -1.81 0.13
CA GLY A 264 -15.73 -2.36 -0.86
C GLY A 264 -15.37 -3.84 -0.72
N LYS A 265 -16.05 -4.60 0.15
CA LYS A 265 -15.73 -6.01 0.49
C LYS A 265 -16.18 -7.03 -0.56
N GLY A 266 -15.54 -7.01 -1.73
CA GLY A 266 -15.78 -8.00 -2.77
C GLY A 266 -15.13 -9.37 -2.53
N GLY A 267 -15.45 -10.32 -3.40
CA GLY A 267 -14.87 -11.67 -3.43
C GLY A 267 -13.36 -11.72 -3.73
N ALA A 268 -12.72 -10.57 -4.00
CA ALA A 268 -11.30 -10.42 -4.28
C ALA A 268 -10.37 -10.59 -3.06
N PHE A 269 -10.90 -10.61 -1.82
CA PHE A 269 -10.10 -10.75 -0.59
C PHE A 269 -10.39 -12.01 0.27
N PRO A 270 -10.37 -13.25 -0.26
CA PRO A 270 -10.45 -14.44 0.59
C PRO A 270 -9.22 -14.51 1.50
N GLY A 271 -9.43 -14.61 2.81
CA GLY A 271 -8.36 -14.86 3.79
C GLY A 271 -7.84 -13.65 4.58
N MET A 272 -8.45 -12.47 4.46
CA MET A 272 -8.14 -11.37 5.39
C MET A 272 -8.67 -11.72 6.80
N GLY A 273 -7.76 -12.11 7.70
CA GLY A 273 -8.08 -12.88 8.89
C GLY A 273 -8.97 -12.19 9.92
N THR A 274 -10.24 -12.59 10.00
CA THR A 274 -11.18 -12.16 11.03
C THR A 274 -10.84 -12.81 12.39
N THR A 275 -10.00 -12.16 13.19
CA THR A 275 -9.65 -12.57 14.57
C THR A 275 -10.79 -12.34 15.59
N THR A 276 -12.03 -12.21 15.13
CA THR A 276 -13.22 -12.36 15.97
C THR A 276 -13.42 -13.83 16.35
N LYS A 277 -13.07 -14.20 17.58
CA LYS A 277 -13.43 -15.50 18.18
C LYS A 277 -14.95 -15.64 18.27
N LYS A 278 -15.60 -16.18 17.23
CA LYS A 278 -16.95 -16.74 17.36
C LYS A 278 -16.86 -18.19 17.82
N ASN A 279 -17.13 -18.43 19.11
CA ASN A 279 -17.49 -19.74 19.60
C ASN A 279 -18.88 -20.11 19.08
N SER A 280 -18.95 -20.70 17.90
CA SER A 280 -20.18 -21.30 17.36
C SER A 280 -19.97 -22.80 17.21
N LYS A 281 -20.42 -23.58 18.20
CA LYS A 281 -20.58 -25.03 18.08
C LYS A 281 -21.63 -25.29 17.00
N SER A 282 -21.21 -25.70 15.81
CA SER A 282 -22.15 -26.18 14.78
C SER A 282 -22.50 -27.64 15.08
N ASN A 283 -23.62 -27.88 15.76
CA ASN A 283 -24.22 -29.21 15.78
C ASN A 283 -24.91 -29.44 14.43
N SER A 284 -24.25 -30.18 13.55
CA SER A 284 -24.84 -30.63 12.29
C SER A 284 -25.83 -31.76 12.55
N ASN A 285 -27.13 -31.48 12.47
CA ASN A 285 -28.16 -32.48 12.26
C ASN A 285 -29.07 -32.00 11.12
N THR A 286 -29.01 -32.72 10.00
CA THR A 286 -29.91 -32.55 8.85
C THR A 286 -31.19 -33.36 9.06
N GLN A 287 -32.35 -32.74 8.87
CA GLN A 287 -33.57 -33.44 8.49
C GLN A 287 -34.45 -32.53 7.64
N ASN A 288 -35.41 -33.13 6.92
CA ASN A 288 -36.04 -32.53 5.75
C ASN A 288 -37.38 -31.84 6.07
N ALA A 289 -37.83 -31.05 5.07
CA ALA A 289 -39.18 -31.03 4.52
C ALA A 289 -40.03 -29.74 4.69
N GLU A 290 -40.78 -29.51 3.61
CA GLU A 290 -42.03 -28.76 3.42
C GLU A 290 -42.07 -27.22 3.45
N MET A 291 -43.04 -26.72 2.68
CA MET A 291 -43.34 -25.32 2.41
C MET A 291 -44.58 -24.90 3.20
N THR A 292 -44.66 -23.63 3.61
CA THR A 292 -45.95 -22.92 3.68
C THR A 292 -45.75 -21.40 3.62
N ALA A 293 -46.79 -20.69 3.20
CA ALA A 293 -46.81 -19.23 3.04
C ALA A 293 -47.29 -18.51 4.33
N PRO A 294 -47.07 -17.18 4.49
CA PRO A 294 -47.08 -16.54 5.81
C PRO A 294 -48.41 -15.86 6.21
N THR A 295 -48.64 -15.74 7.52
CA THR A 295 -49.70 -14.91 8.14
C THR A 295 -49.27 -14.33 9.50
N GLY A 296 -49.91 -13.24 9.94
CA GLY A 296 -50.25 -13.04 11.36
C GLY A 296 -49.28 -12.31 12.32
N GLN A 297 -49.37 -10.98 12.33
CA GLN A 297 -49.44 -10.08 13.51
C GLN A 297 -48.69 -10.39 14.85
N ALA A 298 -47.84 -9.43 15.24
CA ALA A 298 -47.69 -8.76 16.56
C ALA A 298 -48.11 -9.45 17.89
N GLY A 299 -47.21 -9.45 18.88
CA GLY A 299 -47.54 -9.75 20.29
C GLY A 299 -46.39 -9.59 21.31
N GLN A 300 -46.35 -8.43 22.00
CA GLN A 300 -45.90 -8.13 23.38
C GLN A 300 -44.69 -8.81 24.09
N MET A 301 -44.00 -8.02 24.92
CA MET A 301 -43.12 -8.49 26.02
C MET A 301 -43.94 -8.83 27.28
N PRO A 302 -43.35 -9.55 28.25
CA PRO A 302 -43.17 -8.95 29.59
C PRO A 302 -41.76 -9.15 30.18
N ALA A 303 -41.54 -8.70 31.43
CA ALA A 303 -40.22 -8.56 32.08
C ALA A 303 -40.16 -9.10 33.52
N GLY A 304 -38.95 -9.20 34.09
CA GLY A 304 -38.64 -9.69 35.45
C GLY A 304 -38.00 -11.10 35.45
N GLY A 305 -37.10 -11.49 36.36
CA GLY A 305 -36.50 -10.80 37.53
C GLY A 305 -35.10 -11.39 37.89
N PRO A 306 -34.45 -10.95 38.99
CA PRO A 306 -32.99 -11.11 39.18
C PRO A 306 -32.52 -12.12 40.26
N GLY A 307 -31.22 -12.49 40.21
CA GLY A 307 -30.49 -13.26 41.24
C GLY A 307 -29.93 -14.61 40.72
N THR A 308 -28.87 -15.22 41.28
CA THR A 308 -27.91 -14.86 42.35
C THR A 308 -26.54 -15.55 42.12
N ASN A 309 -25.50 -15.15 42.88
CA ASN A 309 -24.16 -15.79 42.87
C ASN A 309 -24.11 -17.09 43.72
N GLY A 310 -23.17 -17.99 43.40
CA GLY A 310 -22.58 -18.91 44.39
C GLY A 310 -21.99 -20.24 43.89
N GLY A 311 -20.89 -20.71 44.51
CA GLY A 311 -20.61 -22.15 44.66
C GLY A 311 -19.55 -22.84 43.78
N GLN A 312 -18.40 -23.15 44.38
CA GLN A 312 -17.47 -24.25 44.03
C GLN A 312 -17.36 -25.18 45.28
N PRO A 313 -16.70 -26.36 45.25
CA PRO A 313 -16.59 -27.40 44.21
C PRO A 313 -16.68 -28.86 44.79
N GLY A 314 -16.55 -29.90 43.93
CA GLY A 314 -16.37 -31.32 44.32
C GLY A 314 -17.50 -32.26 43.83
N GLY A 315 -17.32 -33.58 43.65
CA GLY A 315 -16.15 -34.47 43.82
C GLY A 315 -16.30 -35.79 42.99
N ASN A 316 -15.39 -36.76 43.17
CA ASN A 316 -15.31 -38.00 42.34
C ASN A 316 -16.38 -39.07 42.66
N GLY A 317 -16.74 -39.95 41.70
CA GLY A 317 -17.69 -41.06 41.93
C GLY A 317 -17.88 -42.14 40.84
N GLN A 318 -16.85 -42.94 40.53
CA GLN A 318 -16.87 -44.36 40.05
C GLN A 318 -17.68 -44.87 38.81
N LYS A 319 -17.27 -46.09 38.39
CA LYS A 319 -17.71 -47.02 37.30
C LYS A 319 -18.31 -48.29 37.97
N PRO A 320 -18.62 -49.45 37.30
CA PRO A 320 -18.59 -49.88 35.88
C PRO A 320 -20.04 -50.17 35.35
N THR A 321 -20.47 -51.09 34.47
CA THR A 321 -19.98 -52.30 33.73
C THR A 321 -20.64 -52.41 32.32
N GLY A 322 -20.50 -53.54 31.59
CA GLY A 322 -21.47 -53.98 30.55
C GLY A 322 -20.92 -54.33 29.15
N ALA A 323 -20.80 -55.63 28.84
CA ALA A 323 -20.54 -56.29 27.53
C ALA A 323 -20.88 -57.81 27.69
N PRO A 324 -20.87 -58.72 26.68
CA PRO A 324 -20.49 -58.66 25.24
C PRO A 324 -21.75 -58.89 24.31
N THR A 325 -21.86 -59.62 23.18
CA THR A 325 -21.02 -60.60 22.43
C THR A 325 -21.46 -60.83 20.96
N GLY A 326 -20.50 -61.04 20.04
CA GLY A 326 -20.61 -61.98 18.88
C GLY A 326 -21.32 -61.53 17.59
N ALA A 327 -21.11 -62.18 16.42
CA ALA A 327 -20.02 -63.09 16.01
C ALA A 327 -19.97 -63.30 14.47
N GLY A 328 -18.77 -63.53 13.90
CA GLY A 328 -18.56 -64.09 12.55
C GLY A 328 -18.54 -63.11 11.36
N GLY A 329 -17.65 -63.22 10.36
CA GLY A 329 -16.50 -64.13 10.25
C GLY A 329 -15.65 -63.95 8.98
N GLN A 330 -14.50 -64.66 8.96
CA GLN A 330 -13.56 -64.89 7.84
C GLN A 330 -12.67 -63.71 7.32
N LYS A 331 -11.48 -64.12 6.87
CA LYS A 331 -10.29 -63.37 6.38
C LYS A 331 -9.52 -64.35 5.46
N PRO A 332 -8.63 -63.94 4.53
CA PRO A 332 -7.29 -63.39 4.85
C PRO A 332 -6.86 -62.26 3.86
N THR A 333 -5.63 -61.75 3.74
CA THR A 333 -4.30 -62.13 4.26
C THR A 333 -3.40 -60.89 4.50
N ASN A 334 -2.33 -61.08 5.28
CA ASN A 334 -1.14 -60.23 5.50
C ASN A 334 -1.07 -59.38 6.79
N ALA A 335 0.07 -59.55 7.49
CA ALA A 335 0.58 -58.79 8.64
C ALA A 335 1.75 -57.88 8.14
N GLY A 336 2.38 -56.97 8.90
CA GLY A 336 2.62 -56.92 10.37
C GLY A 336 3.86 -57.76 10.75
N PRO A 337 4.62 -57.47 11.83
CA PRO A 337 4.39 -56.55 12.98
C PRO A 337 5.25 -55.25 12.87
N GLY A 338 5.43 -54.33 13.83
CA GLY A 338 5.16 -54.15 15.27
C GLY A 338 6.04 -52.96 15.76
N GLY A 339 6.02 -52.44 17.00
CA GLY A 339 5.16 -52.69 18.16
C GLY A 339 5.89 -52.35 19.48
N ALA A 340 5.60 -51.20 20.13
CA ALA A 340 6.11 -50.86 21.47
C ALA A 340 5.23 -49.81 22.19
N ASN A 341 5.15 -49.89 23.52
CA ASN A 341 4.37 -48.97 24.39
C ASN A 341 5.22 -47.84 24.99
N GLY A 342 4.58 -46.72 25.34
CA GLY A 342 5.24 -45.63 26.09
C GLY A 342 4.29 -44.50 26.50
N LYS A 343 3.61 -44.63 27.65
CA LYS A 343 2.84 -43.54 28.28
C LYS A 343 3.71 -42.78 29.29
N THR A 344 3.88 -41.47 29.09
CA THR A 344 4.12 -40.50 30.17
C THR A 344 3.61 -39.13 29.75
N GLY A 345 3.10 -38.34 30.69
CA GLY A 345 2.49 -37.03 30.42
C GLY A 345 3.49 -35.88 30.42
N GLY A 346 3.20 -34.86 29.61
CA GLY A 346 3.91 -33.56 29.61
C GLY A 346 3.10 -32.54 28.80
N PRO A 347 3.12 -31.24 29.14
CA PRO A 347 2.26 -30.26 28.50
C PRO A 347 2.59 -30.09 27.01
N GLY A 348 1.52 -30.03 26.19
CA GLY A 348 1.61 -30.01 24.73
C GLY A 348 2.43 -28.82 24.21
N LYS A 349 3.56 -29.12 23.59
CA LYS A 349 4.42 -28.11 22.93
C LYS A 349 3.66 -27.51 21.75
N ASN A 350 3.28 -26.23 21.84
CA ASN A 350 2.92 -25.41 20.67
C ASN A 350 4.17 -25.12 19.82
N ALA A 351 4.71 -26.18 19.20
CA ALA A 351 5.90 -26.13 18.38
C ALA A 351 5.56 -25.54 17.01
N LYS A 352 5.94 -24.27 16.83
CA LYS A 352 6.22 -23.60 15.54
C LYS A 352 5.61 -24.26 14.30
N GLY A 353 4.41 -23.82 13.93
CA GLY A 353 3.98 -23.85 12.53
C GLY A 353 4.86 -22.92 11.70
N GLY A 354 6.08 -23.36 11.38
CA GLY A 354 7.10 -22.63 10.66
C GLY A 354 6.82 -22.53 9.16
N GLY A 355 5.59 -22.14 8.78
CA GLY A 355 5.26 -21.82 7.40
C GLY A 355 6.16 -20.69 6.91
N ALA A 356 6.81 -20.89 5.77
CA ALA A 356 7.61 -19.84 5.14
C ALA A 356 6.70 -18.64 4.84
N GLY A 357 7.01 -17.48 5.44
CA GLY A 357 6.27 -16.25 5.19
C GLY A 357 6.28 -15.94 3.70
N GLY A 358 5.10 -15.84 3.10
CA GLY A 358 4.95 -15.65 1.66
C GLY A 358 5.35 -14.24 1.22
N ILE A 359 6.65 -13.99 1.06
CA ILE A 359 7.21 -12.70 0.61
C ILE A 359 6.79 -12.46 -0.85
N GLY A 360 5.66 -11.78 -1.01
CA GLY A 360 4.89 -11.67 -2.25
C GLY A 360 3.37 -11.66 -2.04
N ASN A 361 2.86 -11.93 -0.83
CA ASN A 361 1.45 -11.73 -0.49
C ASN A 361 1.13 -10.23 -0.43
N ALA A 362 0.33 -9.77 -1.40
CA ALA A 362 -0.18 -8.41 -1.58
C ALA A 362 -0.87 -7.75 -0.37
N PHE A 363 -1.28 -8.55 0.62
CA PHE A 363 -2.05 -8.12 1.80
C PHE A 363 -1.36 -8.47 3.13
N ALA A 364 -0.14 -8.99 3.11
CA ALA A 364 0.63 -9.25 4.32
C ALA A 364 1.06 -7.93 4.99
N ILE A 365 0.33 -7.52 6.02
CA ILE A 365 0.61 -6.31 6.81
C ILE A 365 1.14 -6.60 8.23
N GLY A 366 1.37 -7.87 8.57
CA GLY A 366 1.85 -8.30 9.87
C GLY A 366 0.85 -8.12 11.04
N SER A 367 1.15 -8.80 12.14
CA SER A 367 0.40 -8.73 13.40
C SER A 367 0.46 -7.31 13.99
N ALA A 368 -0.70 -6.75 14.34
CA ALA A 368 -0.82 -5.41 14.91
C ALA A 368 -0.01 -5.25 16.21
N GLY A 369 0.53 -4.05 16.42
CA GLY A 369 1.34 -3.70 17.59
C GLY A 369 2.57 -2.86 17.25
N PRO A 370 3.29 -2.34 18.25
CA PRO A 370 4.41 -1.41 18.06
C PRO A 370 5.57 -2.00 17.23
N PHE A 371 5.70 -3.33 17.16
CA PHE A 371 6.76 -4.01 16.39
C PHE A 371 6.34 -4.41 14.97
N ARG A 372 5.13 -4.07 14.49
CA ARG A 372 4.62 -4.48 13.16
C ARG A 372 5.56 -4.08 12.01
N LEU A 373 6.12 -2.86 12.06
CA LEU A 373 7.04 -2.34 11.05
C LEU A 373 8.46 -2.97 11.08
N PHE A 374 8.74 -3.85 12.05
CA PHE A 374 9.93 -4.70 12.10
C PHE A 374 9.68 -6.14 11.65
N GLN A 375 8.42 -6.57 11.50
CA GLN A 375 8.08 -7.91 10.99
C GLN A 375 8.39 -7.98 9.49
N ALA A 376 8.80 -9.15 8.97
CA ALA A 376 9.25 -9.31 7.59
C ALA A 376 8.26 -8.77 6.52
N ASP A 377 6.95 -8.92 6.76
CA ASP A 377 5.85 -8.50 5.88
C ASP A 377 5.94 -7.02 5.44
N LEU A 378 6.16 -6.10 6.39
CA LEU A 378 6.33 -4.66 6.12
C LEU A 378 7.81 -4.24 6.18
N GLY A 379 8.55 -4.81 7.12
CA GLY A 379 9.94 -4.48 7.40
C GLY A 379 10.86 -4.68 6.19
N SER A 380 10.63 -5.72 5.39
CA SER A 380 11.35 -5.96 4.12
C SER A 380 11.12 -4.88 3.06
N GLN A 381 10.14 -3.99 3.24
CA GLN A 381 9.82 -2.91 2.31
C GLN A 381 10.34 -1.55 2.81
N ILE A 382 10.25 -1.27 4.12
CA ILE A 382 10.54 0.05 4.71
C ILE A 382 11.51 0.04 5.91
N GLY A 383 11.67 -1.08 6.60
CA GLY A 383 12.36 -1.16 7.90
C GLY A 383 13.89 -1.06 7.86
N TRP A 384 14.49 -1.12 6.66
CA TRP A 384 15.94 -1.23 6.42
C TRP A 384 16.84 -0.22 7.14
N PHE A 385 16.34 1.01 7.32
CA PHE A 385 17.04 2.10 8.02
C PHE A 385 16.29 2.58 9.27
N LEU A 386 15.22 1.89 9.68
CA LEU A 386 14.39 2.27 10.82
C LEU A 386 15.19 2.36 12.14
N PRO A 387 16.09 1.41 12.51
CA PRO A 387 16.93 1.56 13.70
C PRO A 387 17.82 2.81 13.65
N LEU A 388 18.47 3.07 12.51
CA LEU A 388 19.29 4.27 12.31
C LEU A 388 18.46 5.56 12.42
N SER A 389 17.20 5.56 11.99
CA SER A 389 16.34 6.74 12.10
C SER A 389 15.96 7.07 13.55
N ILE A 390 15.66 6.05 14.37
CA ILE A 390 15.33 6.22 15.79
C ILE A 390 16.56 6.70 16.57
N ILE A 391 17.70 6.03 16.37
CA ILE A 391 18.99 6.41 16.95
C ILE A 391 19.44 7.80 16.45
N GLY A 392 19.16 8.12 15.20
CA GLY A 392 19.48 9.39 14.55
C GLY A 392 18.67 10.58 15.07
N GLY A 393 17.38 10.38 15.34
CA GLY A 393 16.53 11.38 16.00
C GLY A 393 16.98 11.67 17.43
N LEU A 394 17.24 10.62 18.22
CA LEU A 394 17.75 10.77 19.60
C LEU A 394 19.13 11.43 19.63
N SER A 395 20.09 10.94 18.85
CA SER A 395 21.44 11.52 18.79
C SER A 395 21.44 12.95 18.26
N GLY A 396 20.61 13.26 17.25
CA GLY A 396 20.39 14.62 16.76
C GLY A 396 19.86 15.54 17.85
N TRP A 397 18.79 15.13 18.55
CA TRP A 397 18.19 15.90 19.64
C TRP A 397 19.21 16.32 20.70
N PHE A 398 20.03 15.37 21.19
CA PHE A 398 21.02 15.65 22.22
C PHE A 398 22.28 16.34 21.70
N ALA A 399 22.79 15.99 20.51
CA ALA A 399 24.00 16.60 19.95
C ALA A 399 23.78 18.05 19.51
N PHE A 400 22.57 18.44 19.12
CA PHE A 400 22.22 19.81 18.73
C PHE A 400 21.58 20.65 19.84
N ARG A 401 21.37 20.10 21.04
CA ARG A 401 20.95 20.87 22.23
C ARG A 401 22.08 21.79 22.72
N ASN A 402 21.78 23.07 22.91
CA ASN A 402 22.64 23.96 23.70
C ASN A 402 22.37 23.73 25.20
N ARG A 403 23.42 23.46 26.00
CA ARG A 403 23.28 23.29 27.47
C ARG A 403 22.92 24.59 28.20
N LYS A 404 23.19 25.77 27.62
CA LYS A 404 22.80 27.07 28.20
C LYS A 404 21.33 27.44 27.95
N ASN A 405 20.61 26.72 27.09
CA ASN A 405 19.20 26.98 26.81
C ASN A 405 18.30 26.36 27.89
N LYS A 406 17.22 27.06 28.27
CA LYS A 406 16.13 26.48 29.06
C LYS A 406 15.48 25.31 28.29
N TRP A 407 14.82 24.39 28.99
CA TRP A 407 14.34 23.14 28.39
C TRP A 407 13.38 23.33 27.19
N TYR A 408 12.65 24.45 27.16
CA TYR A 408 11.71 24.84 26.09
C TYR A 408 12.34 25.69 24.97
N GLN A 409 13.64 25.98 25.02
CA GLN A 409 14.35 26.81 24.04
C GLN A 409 15.16 25.95 23.06
N PHE A 410 14.53 25.54 21.95
CA PHE A 410 15.16 24.65 20.96
C PHE A 410 16.06 25.40 19.96
N THR A 411 17.21 24.81 19.63
CA THR A 411 18.05 25.29 18.50
C THR A 411 17.34 25.03 17.16
N ASP A 412 17.76 25.72 16.10
CA ASP A 412 17.17 25.53 14.77
C ASP A 412 17.27 24.06 14.30
N GLN A 413 18.41 23.38 14.53
CA GLN A 413 18.57 21.95 14.24
C GLN A 413 17.62 21.06 15.07
N GLN A 414 17.38 21.37 16.35
CA GLN A 414 16.42 20.62 17.16
C GLN A 414 14.99 20.73 16.60
N LYS A 415 14.65 21.84 15.93
CA LYS A 415 13.32 22.02 15.31
C LYS A 415 13.17 21.19 14.03
N GLU A 416 14.24 21.06 13.24
CA GLU A 416 14.26 20.10 12.13
C GLU A 416 14.15 18.65 12.63
N VAL A 417 14.80 18.29 13.75
CA VAL A 417 14.61 16.97 14.39
C VAL A 417 13.15 16.76 14.79
N LEU A 418 12.50 17.77 15.39
CA LEU A 418 11.08 17.69 15.74
C LEU A 418 10.14 17.63 14.52
N LEU A 419 10.49 18.25 13.39
CA LEU A 419 9.78 18.11 12.13
C LEU A 419 9.83 16.65 11.64
N TRP A 420 11.03 16.07 11.53
CA TRP A 420 11.18 14.72 10.97
C TRP A 420 10.69 13.62 11.94
N THR A 421 10.87 13.78 13.25
CA THR A 421 10.26 12.90 14.26
C THR A 421 8.73 13.06 14.29
N GLY A 422 8.23 14.29 14.14
CA GLY A 422 6.79 14.59 14.05
C GLY A 422 6.13 14.05 12.78
N TRP A 423 6.90 13.86 11.70
CA TRP A 423 6.47 13.13 10.50
C TRP A 423 6.49 11.61 10.79
N LEU A 424 7.60 11.08 11.33
CA LEU A 424 7.78 9.64 11.55
C LEU A 424 6.72 9.05 12.50
N VAL A 425 6.54 9.62 13.69
CA VAL A 425 5.82 8.97 14.80
C VAL A 425 4.32 8.76 14.53
N PRO A 426 3.54 9.73 14.01
CA PRO A 426 2.12 9.51 13.72
C PRO A 426 1.91 8.46 12.62
N ILE A 427 2.74 8.48 11.57
CA ILE A 427 2.65 7.54 10.45
C ILE A 427 3.09 6.13 10.90
N TYR A 428 4.10 6.04 11.77
CA TYR A 428 4.53 4.79 12.39
C TYR A 428 3.41 4.19 13.25
N GLY A 429 2.78 5.02 14.09
CA GLY A 429 1.66 4.65 14.94
C GLY A 429 0.48 4.13 14.13
N PHE A 430 0.10 4.84 13.06
CA PHE A 430 -0.97 4.41 12.15
C PHE A 430 -0.69 3.02 11.57
N PHE A 431 0.45 2.80 10.91
CA PHE A 431 0.73 1.47 10.31
C PHE A 431 0.90 0.37 11.37
N SER A 432 1.31 0.71 12.61
CA SER A 432 1.36 -0.24 13.73
C SER A 432 -0.02 -0.76 14.16
N VAL A 433 -1.11 0.00 13.97
CA VAL A 433 -2.45 -0.35 14.49
C VAL A 433 -3.53 -0.54 13.43
N ALA A 434 -3.39 0.06 12.25
CA ALA A 434 -4.43 0.10 11.22
C ALA A 434 -4.89 -1.31 10.77
N GLY A 435 -6.20 -1.46 10.56
CA GLY A 435 -6.83 -2.72 10.17
C GLY A 435 -6.68 -3.07 8.69
N PHE A 436 -6.63 -2.09 7.78
CA PHE A 436 -6.56 -2.36 6.33
C PHE A 436 -5.72 -1.35 5.53
N PHE A 437 -4.65 -1.84 4.90
CA PHE A 437 -3.81 -1.09 3.95
C PHE A 437 -2.98 -2.08 3.09
N HIS A 438 -2.31 -1.58 2.04
CA HIS A 438 -1.30 -2.36 1.31
C HIS A 438 0.11 -2.02 1.80
N PRO A 439 1.07 -2.97 1.81
CA PRO A 439 2.44 -2.76 2.27
C PRO A 439 3.16 -1.55 1.63
N TYR A 440 2.89 -1.26 0.36
CA TYR A 440 3.55 -0.18 -0.38
C TYR A 440 3.17 1.24 0.10
N TYR A 441 2.07 1.40 0.86
CA TYR A 441 1.70 2.68 1.48
C TYR A 441 2.73 3.13 2.54
N THR A 442 3.55 2.21 3.05
CA THR A 442 4.59 2.50 4.05
C THR A 442 5.70 3.45 3.56
N ILE A 443 5.76 3.73 2.25
CA ILE A 443 6.60 4.79 1.66
C ILE A 443 6.42 6.15 2.34
N MET A 444 5.26 6.43 2.95
CA MET A 444 5.02 7.60 3.81
C MET A 444 6.05 7.78 4.94
N LEU A 445 6.71 6.71 5.39
CA LEU A 445 7.77 6.77 6.40
C LEU A 445 9.14 7.15 5.83
N ALA A 446 9.39 6.88 4.54
CA ALA A 446 10.73 6.90 3.94
C ALA A 446 11.44 8.27 4.03
N PRO A 447 10.79 9.42 3.79
CA PRO A 447 11.45 10.72 3.93
C PRO A 447 11.94 10.99 5.35
N ALA A 448 11.14 10.65 6.37
CA ALA A 448 11.52 10.85 7.77
C ALA A 448 12.61 9.86 8.23
N ILE A 449 12.55 8.60 7.78
CA ILE A 449 13.60 7.60 8.03
C ILE A 449 14.94 8.05 7.45
N ALA A 450 14.96 8.50 6.19
CA ALA A 450 16.16 9.01 5.53
C ALA A 450 16.70 10.29 6.19
N ALA A 451 15.80 11.23 6.53
CA ALA A 451 16.15 12.48 7.19
C ALA A 451 16.79 12.27 8.57
N LEU A 452 16.14 11.53 9.46
CA LEU A 452 16.64 11.30 10.82
C LEU A 452 17.94 10.50 10.82
N THR A 453 18.08 9.52 9.92
CA THR A 453 19.34 8.79 9.72
C THR A 453 20.48 9.73 9.31
N ALA A 454 20.27 10.58 8.31
CA ALA A 454 21.26 11.55 7.85
C ALA A 454 21.63 12.58 8.95
N ILE A 455 20.65 13.04 9.73
CA ILE A 455 20.87 13.90 10.90
C ILE A 455 21.71 13.17 11.96
N GLY A 456 21.45 11.89 12.19
CA GLY A 456 22.22 11.01 13.09
C GLY A 456 23.70 10.95 12.72
N VAL A 457 24.03 10.79 11.43
CA VAL A 457 25.44 10.77 10.98
C VAL A 457 26.15 12.10 11.27
N VAL A 458 25.47 13.25 11.10
CA VAL A 458 26.05 14.56 11.45
C VAL A 458 26.15 14.76 12.97
N ALA A 459 25.18 14.26 13.74
CA ALA A 459 25.21 14.26 15.20
C ALA A 459 26.40 13.46 15.75
N VAL A 460 26.60 12.23 15.25
CA VAL A 460 27.77 11.39 15.55
C VAL A 460 29.07 12.09 15.19
N LYS A 461 29.17 12.67 13.98
CA LYS A 461 30.36 13.44 13.56
C LYS A 461 30.68 14.60 14.51
N LYS A 462 29.67 15.26 15.07
CA LYS A 462 29.82 16.34 16.06
C LYS A 462 30.27 15.83 17.45
N LEU A 463 29.96 14.58 17.79
CA LEU A 463 30.32 13.96 19.08
C LEU A 463 31.68 13.22 19.04
N LEU A 464 32.19 12.87 17.85
CA LEU A 464 33.47 12.18 17.64
C LEU A 464 34.81 12.91 17.98
N PRO A 465 34.91 14.23 18.25
CA PRO A 465 36.20 14.86 18.57
C PRO A 465 36.97 14.18 19.71
N ALA A 466 38.26 13.91 19.45
CA ALA A 466 39.14 13.10 20.27
C ALA A 466 39.35 13.68 21.69
N GLY A 467 39.76 12.82 22.63
CA GLY A 467 40.01 13.18 24.03
C GLY A 467 38.75 13.48 24.87
N SER A 468 37.56 13.61 24.26
CA SER A 468 36.34 13.98 24.97
C SER A 468 35.49 12.77 25.39
N GLN A 469 34.84 12.85 26.56
CA GLN A 469 33.85 11.87 27.03
C GLN A 469 32.69 11.68 26.01
N LYS A 470 32.44 12.66 25.14
CA LYS A 470 31.43 12.58 24.06
C LYS A 470 31.81 11.58 22.96
N ALA A 471 33.10 11.31 22.77
CA ALA A 471 33.55 10.30 21.80
C ALA A 471 33.17 8.88 22.23
N ILE A 472 33.02 8.61 23.53
CA ILE A 472 32.51 7.32 24.05
C ILE A 472 31.04 7.15 23.63
N TRP A 473 30.22 8.18 23.86
CA TRP A 473 28.83 8.19 23.39
C TRP A 473 28.73 8.06 21.86
N ALA A 474 29.61 8.72 21.10
CA ALA A 474 29.66 8.58 19.65
C ALA A 474 29.99 7.14 19.21
N LYS A 475 30.98 6.49 19.82
CA LYS A 475 31.31 5.08 19.56
C LYS A 475 30.14 4.15 19.89
N GLY A 476 29.49 4.35 21.05
CA GLY A 476 28.29 3.60 21.42
C GLY A 476 27.16 3.74 20.39
N ILE A 477 26.83 4.98 19.99
CA ILE A 477 25.82 5.26 18.95
C ILE A 477 26.16 4.56 17.63
N ILE A 478 27.45 4.55 17.21
CA ILE A 478 27.88 3.84 16.01
C ILE A 478 27.72 2.33 16.16
N THR A 479 28.22 1.73 17.25
CA THR A 479 28.11 0.28 17.52
C THR A 479 26.64 -0.16 17.56
N THR A 480 25.78 0.53 18.32
CA THR A 480 24.35 0.20 18.38
C THR A 480 23.68 0.40 17.02
N GLY A 481 24.03 1.46 16.28
CA GLY A 481 23.52 1.72 14.93
C GLY A 481 23.87 0.61 13.94
N ILE A 482 25.14 0.20 13.88
CA ILE A 482 25.61 -0.88 13.02
C ILE A 482 24.93 -2.20 13.41
N LEU A 483 25.02 -2.63 14.68
CA LEU A 483 24.54 -3.94 15.10
C LEU A 483 23.01 -4.08 14.99
N SER A 484 22.23 -3.08 15.44
CA SER A 484 20.76 -3.16 15.36
C SER A 484 20.25 -3.13 13.91
N THR A 485 20.94 -2.40 13.03
CA THR A 485 20.58 -2.34 11.61
C THR A 485 20.94 -3.64 10.90
N VAL A 486 22.17 -4.12 11.04
CA VAL A 486 22.61 -5.34 10.34
C VAL A 486 21.88 -6.58 10.87
N ALA A 487 21.56 -6.66 12.17
CA ALA A 487 20.72 -7.73 12.70
C ALA A 487 19.31 -7.75 12.05
N LEU A 488 18.73 -6.57 11.81
CA LEU A 488 17.44 -6.45 11.15
C LEU A 488 17.51 -6.79 9.65
N GLN A 489 18.59 -6.39 8.97
CA GLN A 489 18.83 -6.76 7.56
C GLN A 489 19.14 -8.26 7.40
N ALA A 490 19.87 -8.85 8.34
CA ALA A 490 20.11 -10.28 8.43
C ALA A 490 18.81 -11.06 8.65
N TYR A 491 17.90 -10.57 9.49
CA TYR A 491 16.56 -11.14 9.66
C TYR A 491 15.73 -11.11 8.38
N TYR A 492 15.68 -9.98 7.65
CA TYR A 492 14.98 -9.90 6.36
C TYR A 492 15.61 -10.75 5.25
N ALA A 493 16.94 -10.90 5.27
CA ALA A 493 17.67 -11.69 4.27
C ALA A 493 17.73 -13.19 4.58
N TRP A 494 17.41 -13.62 5.81
CA TRP A 494 17.62 -14.99 6.28
C TRP A 494 16.94 -16.06 5.41
N SER A 495 15.74 -15.78 4.90
CA SER A 495 14.96 -16.70 4.04
C SER A 495 15.49 -16.85 2.61
N TYR A 496 16.45 -16.03 2.20
CA TYR A 496 17.04 -16.05 0.85
C TYR A 496 18.55 -16.31 0.86
N TYR A 497 19.27 -15.69 1.81
CA TYR A 497 20.72 -15.63 1.83
C TYR A 497 21.29 -15.82 3.25
N PRO A 498 21.01 -16.95 3.94
CA PRO A 498 21.42 -17.15 5.33
C PRO A 498 22.94 -17.04 5.53
N VAL A 499 23.74 -17.50 4.57
CA VAL A 499 25.21 -17.36 4.60
C VAL A 499 25.64 -15.89 4.56
N ILE A 500 25.03 -15.07 3.68
CA ILE A 500 25.32 -13.63 3.58
C ILE A 500 24.88 -12.91 4.86
N ALA A 501 23.73 -13.29 5.44
CA ALA A 501 23.24 -12.76 6.71
C ALA A 501 24.23 -13.03 7.87
N VAL A 502 24.79 -14.25 7.96
CA VAL A 502 25.83 -14.61 8.95
C VAL A 502 27.12 -13.82 8.71
N ILE A 503 27.61 -13.77 7.46
CA ILE A 503 28.83 -13.02 7.11
C ILE A 503 28.69 -11.54 7.47
N LEU A 504 27.57 -10.90 7.13
CA LEU A 504 27.33 -9.49 7.46
C LEU A 504 27.25 -9.25 8.97
N MET A 505 26.70 -10.18 9.76
CA MET A 505 26.72 -10.10 11.22
C MET A 505 28.15 -10.20 11.79
N ILE A 506 28.99 -11.08 11.26
CA ILE A 506 30.41 -11.18 11.65
C ILE A 506 31.18 -9.90 11.30
N VAL A 507 30.98 -9.37 10.09
CA VAL A 507 31.56 -8.09 9.66
C VAL A 507 31.05 -6.93 10.52
N ALA A 508 29.77 -6.89 10.87
CA ALA A 508 29.18 -5.86 11.73
C ALA A 508 29.76 -5.88 13.15
N LEU A 509 30.03 -7.07 13.71
CA LEU A 509 30.74 -7.23 14.98
C LEU A 509 32.19 -6.74 14.87
N GLY A 510 32.94 -7.15 13.83
CA GLY A 510 34.33 -6.72 13.61
C GLY A 510 34.48 -5.21 13.35
N LEU A 511 33.59 -4.61 12.57
CA LEU A 511 33.54 -3.15 12.40
C LEU A 511 33.18 -2.45 13.71
N SER A 512 32.25 -3.01 14.48
CA SER A 512 31.83 -2.44 15.77
C SER A 512 32.98 -2.42 16.78
N THR A 513 33.76 -3.51 16.93
CA THR A 513 34.93 -3.52 17.83
C THR A 513 36.04 -2.61 17.30
N TRP A 514 36.28 -2.56 15.99
CA TRP A 514 37.28 -1.67 15.39
C TRP A 514 36.98 -0.18 15.62
N TRP A 515 35.71 0.23 15.75
CA TRP A 515 35.36 1.60 16.16
C TRP A 515 35.84 1.97 17.58
N TRP A 516 36.04 1.01 18.48
CA TRP A 516 36.60 1.26 19.80
C TRP A 516 38.11 1.43 19.79
N LEU A 517 38.83 0.74 18.89
CA LEU A 517 40.30 0.82 18.77
C LEU A 517 40.79 2.24 18.39
N PRO A 518 41.90 2.72 18.99
CA PRO A 518 42.29 4.15 19.02
C PRO A 518 42.80 4.75 17.70
N SER A 519 42.93 3.97 16.62
CA SER A 519 43.49 4.45 15.35
C SER A 519 42.58 5.46 14.63
N GLN A 520 42.96 6.74 14.73
CA GLN A 520 42.37 7.87 14.00
C GLN A 520 42.69 7.82 12.49
N LYS A 521 43.89 7.35 12.10
CA LYS A 521 44.35 7.30 10.70
C LYS A 521 43.37 6.55 9.79
N LEU A 522 42.67 5.54 10.33
CA LEU A 522 41.77 4.66 9.60
C LEU A 522 40.29 5.11 9.64
N HIS A 523 39.97 6.28 10.22
CA HIS A 523 38.58 6.74 10.37
C HIS A 523 37.81 6.89 9.04
N ARG A 524 38.47 7.28 7.94
CA ARG A 524 37.80 7.34 6.63
C ARG A 524 37.35 5.94 6.16
N VAL A 525 38.21 4.94 6.35
CA VAL A 525 37.93 3.54 5.99
C VAL A 525 36.81 2.97 6.87
N LYS A 526 36.88 3.19 8.20
CA LYS A 526 35.81 2.79 9.14
C LYS A 526 34.45 3.36 8.72
N ILE A 527 34.38 4.64 8.34
CA ILE A 527 33.14 5.29 7.88
C ILE A 527 32.61 4.65 6.59
N ILE A 528 33.47 4.45 5.58
CA ILE A 528 33.08 3.88 4.29
C ILE A 528 32.54 2.45 4.45
N LEU A 529 33.25 1.60 5.20
CA LEU A 529 32.82 0.21 5.42
C LEU A 529 31.57 0.13 6.30
N SER A 530 31.43 0.99 7.31
CA SER A 530 30.19 1.06 8.11
C SER A 530 29.00 1.48 7.26
N ALA A 531 29.18 2.46 6.37
CA ALA A 531 28.13 2.91 5.45
C ALA A 531 27.72 1.78 4.48
N LEU A 532 28.70 1.12 3.83
CA LEU A 532 28.46 0.01 2.92
C LEU A 532 27.71 -1.13 3.61
N VAL A 533 28.15 -1.54 4.81
CA VAL A 533 27.55 -2.67 5.53
C VAL A 533 26.12 -2.38 5.99
N VAL A 534 25.76 -1.13 6.33
CA VAL A 534 24.37 -0.78 6.65
C VAL A 534 23.49 -0.46 5.42
N THR A 535 24.04 -0.35 4.21
CA THR A 535 23.26 -0.09 2.99
C THR A 535 23.22 -1.24 1.99
N VAL A 536 24.13 -2.22 2.05
CA VAL A 536 24.31 -3.22 0.97
C VAL A 536 23.07 -4.08 0.71
N LEU A 537 22.43 -4.66 1.74
CA LEU A 537 21.22 -5.46 1.53
C LEU A 537 19.99 -4.60 1.20
N ALA A 538 19.91 -3.38 1.76
CA ALA A 538 18.85 -2.43 1.41
C ALA A 538 18.94 -2.04 -0.08
N GLY A 539 20.14 -1.74 -0.57
CA GLY A 539 20.43 -1.46 -1.98
C GLY A 539 20.14 -2.67 -2.88
N TRP A 540 20.49 -3.89 -2.45
CA TRP A 540 20.14 -5.11 -3.17
C TRP A 540 18.62 -5.28 -3.30
N TRP A 541 17.87 -5.18 -2.19
CA TRP A 541 16.41 -5.23 -2.22
C TRP A 541 15.83 -4.15 -3.15
N ALA A 542 16.29 -2.90 -3.02
CA ALA A 542 15.85 -1.78 -3.83
C ALA A 542 16.18 -1.94 -5.33
N LEU A 543 17.23 -2.69 -5.67
CA LEU A 543 17.60 -3.01 -7.05
C LEU A 543 16.69 -4.09 -7.67
N THR A 544 16.07 -4.98 -6.87
CA THR A 544 15.28 -6.11 -7.40
C THR A 544 14.11 -5.72 -8.33
N PRO A 545 13.30 -4.66 -8.11
CA PRO A 545 12.27 -4.27 -9.07
C PRO A 545 12.86 -3.69 -10.36
N THR A 546 14.07 -3.13 -10.28
CA THR A 546 14.80 -2.56 -11.42
C THR A 546 15.30 -3.68 -12.35
N ILE A 547 15.92 -4.73 -11.80
CA ILE A 547 16.42 -5.87 -12.57
C ILE A 547 15.28 -6.77 -13.06
N ALA A 548 14.22 -6.96 -12.26
CA ALA A 548 13.03 -7.70 -12.67
C ALA A 548 12.15 -6.93 -13.68
N HIS A 549 12.53 -5.72 -14.08
CA HIS A 549 11.76 -4.78 -14.91
C HIS A 549 10.32 -4.54 -14.38
N ASN A 550 10.09 -4.78 -13.09
CA ASN A 550 8.76 -4.91 -12.50
C ASN A 550 8.01 -3.57 -12.43
N SER A 551 6.75 -3.60 -12.86
CA SER A 551 5.73 -2.57 -12.65
C SER A 551 4.38 -3.27 -12.45
N ALA A 552 3.95 -3.43 -11.20
CA ALA A 552 2.76 -4.20 -10.83
C ALA A 552 1.72 -3.32 -10.11
N ALA A 553 0.45 -3.72 -10.15
CA ALA A 553 -0.62 -3.04 -9.42
C ALA A 553 -0.34 -2.90 -7.91
N ILE A 554 0.36 -3.89 -7.34
CA ILE A 554 0.75 -3.96 -5.93
C ILE A 554 2.29 -4.05 -5.86
N PRO A 555 3.00 -2.91 -5.88
CA PRO A 555 4.45 -2.88 -5.92
C PRO A 555 5.07 -3.42 -4.62
N PHE A 556 6.14 -4.18 -4.77
CA PHE A 556 7.01 -4.62 -3.69
C PHE A 556 8.45 -4.78 -4.20
N ALA A 557 9.39 -4.96 -3.28
CA ALA A 557 10.79 -5.23 -3.54
C ALA A 557 11.27 -6.47 -2.76
N GLY A 558 12.03 -7.35 -3.40
CA GLY A 558 12.66 -8.51 -2.79
C GLY A 558 13.07 -9.58 -3.81
N PRO A 559 13.97 -10.52 -3.43
CA PRO A 559 14.49 -11.55 -4.33
C PRO A 559 13.44 -12.49 -4.95
N SER A 560 12.22 -12.58 -4.40
CA SER A 560 11.13 -13.34 -5.03
C SER A 560 10.73 -12.81 -6.42
N LEU A 561 11.03 -11.54 -6.74
CA LEU A 561 10.90 -10.99 -8.10
C LEU A 561 11.89 -11.61 -9.11
N LEU A 562 13.04 -12.08 -8.65
CA LEU A 562 14.09 -12.68 -9.48
C LEU A 562 13.98 -14.22 -9.53
N ALA A 563 13.36 -14.83 -8.53
CA ALA A 563 13.19 -16.27 -8.40
C ALA A 563 12.10 -16.87 -9.33
N LYS A 564 11.35 -16.04 -10.06
CA LYS A 564 10.35 -16.47 -11.05
C LYS A 564 10.43 -15.59 -12.29
N SER A 565 10.65 -16.20 -13.45
CA SER A 565 10.37 -15.55 -14.73
C SER A 565 8.87 -15.26 -14.80
N GLY A 566 8.51 -13.98 -14.92
CA GLY A 566 7.13 -13.52 -14.94
C GLY A 566 6.43 -13.57 -13.56
N SER A 567 6.68 -12.57 -12.71
CA SER A 567 5.66 -12.12 -11.75
C SER A 567 4.56 -11.35 -12.49
N GLN A 568 3.84 -12.06 -13.36
CA GLN A 568 2.77 -11.53 -14.21
C GLN A 568 1.65 -10.92 -13.33
N ASP A 569 1.07 -9.79 -13.76
CA ASP A 569 0.16 -8.99 -12.95
C ASP A 569 -1.09 -9.78 -12.51
N MET A 570 -1.07 -10.28 -11.27
CA MET A 570 -2.14 -11.12 -10.69
C MET A 570 -3.48 -10.37 -10.54
N MET A 571 -3.48 -9.04 -10.68
CA MET A 571 -4.69 -8.20 -10.69
C MET A 571 -5.16 -7.88 -12.12
N GLY A 572 -4.26 -7.94 -13.11
CA GLY A 572 -4.53 -7.59 -14.50
C GLY A 572 -4.96 -8.82 -15.30
N SER A 573 -6.27 -8.97 -15.51
CA SER A 573 -6.82 -10.08 -16.31
C SER A 573 -6.15 -10.17 -17.68
N SER A 574 -5.53 -11.32 -18.00
CA SER A 574 -4.99 -11.58 -19.34
C SER A 574 -6.13 -11.57 -20.35
N VAL A 575 -6.22 -10.52 -21.17
CA VAL A 575 -7.31 -10.33 -22.12
C VAL A 575 -7.32 -11.45 -23.15
N ASP A 576 -8.37 -12.27 -23.13
CA ASP A 576 -8.68 -13.24 -24.17
C ASP A 576 -8.91 -12.47 -25.48
N THR A 577 -8.02 -12.68 -26.46
CA THR A 577 -8.06 -11.98 -27.74
C THR A 577 -9.14 -12.50 -28.68
N LYS A 578 -9.60 -13.74 -28.51
CA LYS A 578 -10.74 -14.27 -29.26
C LYS A 578 -12.04 -13.69 -28.74
N LEU A 579 -12.19 -13.61 -27.42
CA LEU A 579 -13.32 -12.95 -26.77
C LEU A 579 -13.36 -11.45 -27.15
N LEU A 580 -12.21 -10.77 -27.14
CA LEU A 580 -12.13 -9.38 -27.56
C LEU A 580 -12.55 -9.19 -29.03
N SER A 581 -11.98 -9.95 -29.97
CA SER A 581 -12.39 -9.87 -31.40
C SER A 581 -13.90 -10.11 -31.53
N TYR A 582 -14.41 -11.21 -30.98
CA TYR A 582 -15.83 -11.54 -31.03
C TYR A 582 -16.72 -10.39 -30.55
N LEU A 583 -16.37 -9.77 -29.41
CA LEU A 583 -17.12 -8.62 -28.88
C LEU A 583 -17.03 -7.40 -29.81
N GLU A 584 -15.87 -7.12 -30.41
CA GLU A 584 -15.69 -5.99 -31.31
C GLU A 584 -16.41 -6.18 -32.66
N ASP A 585 -16.44 -7.42 -33.16
CA ASP A 585 -17.14 -7.84 -34.37
C ASP A 585 -18.68 -7.84 -34.19
N HIS A 586 -19.18 -8.16 -32.99
CA HIS A 586 -20.62 -8.35 -32.71
C HIS A 586 -21.27 -7.24 -31.87
N GLN A 587 -20.53 -6.17 -31.52
CA GLN A 587 -21.02 -5.04 -30.72
C GLN A 587 -22.29 -4.40 -31.32
N GLY A 588 -22.33 -4.25 -32.66
CA GLY A 588 -23.39 -3.52 -33.35
C GLY A 588 -23.51 -2.09 -32.83
N GLN A 589 -24.73 -1.68 -32.46
CA GLN A 589 -25.02 -0.34 -31.91
C GLN A 589 -24.92 -0.27 -30.38
N ALA A 590 -24.42 -1.32 -29.70
CA ALA A 590 -24.36 -1.32 -28.24
C ALA A 590 -23.35 -0.29 -27.71
N LYS A 591 -23.81 0.59 -26.80
CA LYS A 591 -22.99 1.64 -26.17
C LYS A 591 -21.77 1.08 -25.43
N TYR A 592 -21.91 -0.11 -24.83
CA TYR A 592 -20.83 -0.81 -24.15
C TYR A 592 -20.48 -2.09 -24.90
N LEU A 593 -19.17 -2.33 -25.07
CA LEU A 593 -18.62 -3.55 -25.68
C LEU A 593 -19.04 -4.79 -24.88
N ALA A 594 -19.00 -4.68 -23.55
CA ALA A 594 -19.61 -5.62 -22.61
C ALA A 594 -19.85 -4.95 -21.24
N ALA A 595 -20.61 -5.61 -20.38
CA ALA A 595 -20.62 -5.41 -18.93
C ALA A 595 -19.82 -6.50 -18.21
N THR A 596 -19.39 -6.19 -16.99
CA THR A 596 -18.55 -7.03 -16.11
C THR A 596 -18.97 -6.75 -14.66
N ALA A 597 -18.81 -7.73 -13.76
CA ALA A 597 -19.09 -7.51 -12.34
C ALA A 597 -18.20 -6.44 -11.70
N ASP A 598 -16.92 -6.38 -12.10
CA ASP A 598 -15.88 -5.62 -11.42
C ASP A 598 -14.86 -4.97 -12.37
N SER A 599 -14.19 -3.92 -11.93
CA SER A 599 -13.24 -3.15 -12.74
C SER A 599 -11.99 -3.95 -13.14
N ASN A 600 -11.54 -4.92 -12.35
CA ASN A 600 -10.36 -5.73 -12.69
C ASN A 600 -10.65 -6.58 -13.94
N SER A 601 -11.85 -7.15 -14.02
CA SER A 601 -12.35 -7.90 -15.18
C SER A 601 -12.55 -7.03 -16.43
N ALA A 602 -12.90 -5.74 -16.28
CA ALA A 602 -13.05 -4.81 -17.40
C ALA A 602 -11.73 -4.22 -17.92
N SER A 603 -10.76 -3.99 -17.04
CA SER A 603 -9.62 -3.10 -17.29
C SER A 603 -8.84 -3.44 -18.55
N GLY A 604 -8.51 -4.71 -18.76
CA GLY A 604 -7.75 -5.14 -19.93
C GLY A 604 -8.47 -4.89 -21.26
N TYR A 605 -9.80 -5.11 -21.30
CA TYR A 605 -10.60 -4.90 -22.51
C TYR A 605 -10.68 -3.41 -22.88
N ILE A 606 -10.86 -2.52 -21.90
CA ILE A 606 -10.81 -1.05 -22.10
C ILE A 606 -9.45 -0.63 -22.67
N ILE A 607 -8.35 -1.15 -22.09
CA ILE A 607 -6.99 -0.76 -22.51
C ILE A 607 -6.69 -1.22 -23.95
N LYS A 608 -7.11 -2.41 -24.36
CA LYS A 608 -6.90 -2.90 -25.73
C LYS A 608 -7.83 -2.23 -26.75
N SER A 609 -9.15 -2.33 -26.57
CA SER A 609 -10.16 -1.86 -27.53
C SER A 609 -10.26 -0.33 -27.62
N LYS A 610 -9.88 0.39 -26.55
CA LYS A 610 -10.22 1.81 -26.31
C LYS A 610 -11.73 2.08 -26.17
N LYS A 611 -12.59 1.06 -26.19
CA LYS A 611 -14.06 1.13 -26.09
C LYS A 611 -14.55 1.06 -24.63
N ALA A 612 -15.82 1.41 -24.43
CA ALA A 612 -16.49 1.37 -23.13
C ALA A 612 -16.79 -0.08 -22.67
N VAL A 613 -16.46 -0.40 -21.41
CA VAL A 613 -16.80 -1.67 -20.76
C VAL A 613 -17.32 -1.35 -19.37
N MET A 614 -18.55 -1.78 -19.07
CA MET A 614 -19.25 -1.38 -17.85
C MET A 614 -18.86 -2.27 -16.66
N ALA A 615 -18.13 -1.73 -15.69
CA ALA A 615 -17.84 -2.39 -14.42
C ALA A 615 -18.97 -2.14 -13.41
N ILE A 616 -20.04 -2.95 -13.43
CA ILE A 616 -21.30 -2.62 -12.75
C ILE A 616 -21.18 -2.52 -11.22
N GLY A 617 -20.27 -3.24 -10.58
CA GLY A 617 -20.01 -3.13 -9.15
C GLY A 617 -18.71 -2.40 -8.77
N GLY A 618 -18.12 -1.64 -9.70
CA GLY A 618 -16.88 -0.91 -9.48
C GLY A 618 -15.69 -1.81 -9.12
N TYR A 619 -14.75 -1.30 -8.31
CA TYR A 619 -13.43 -1.93 -8.16
C TYR A 619 -13.47 -3.39 -7.69
N ASN A 620 -14.34 -3.70 -6.71
CA ASN A 620 -14.45 -5.03 -6.10
C ASN A 620 -15.80 -5.72 -6.38
N GLY A 621 -16.64 -5.18 -7.26
CA GLY A 621 -17.96 -5.74 -7.57
C GLY A 621 -19.06 -5.44 -6.54
N THR A 622 -18.84 -4.55 -5.58
CA THR A 622 -19.75 -4.25 -4.46
C THR A 622 -20.44 -2.89 -4.51
N ASP A 623 -20.04 -2.01 -5.43
CA ASP A 623 -20.54 -0.64 -5.45
C ASP A 623 -22.00 -0.61 -5.96
N PRO A 624 -22.95 0.03 -5.25
CA PRO A 624 -24.38 -0.03 -5.58
C PRO A 624 -24.75 0.94 -6.72
N THR A 625 -24.08 0.83 -7.87
CA THR A 625 -24.20 1.77 -9.00
C THR A 625 -25.60 1.78 -9.64
N MET A 626 -26.29 0.64 -9.62
CA MET A 626 -27.62 0.46 -10.22
C MET A 626 -28.40 -0.70 -9.59
N THR A 627 -29.70 -0.72 -9.85
CA THR A 627 -30.62 -1.83 -9.53
C THR A 627 -30.76 -2.81 -10.70
N LEU A 628 -31.28 -4.02 -10.41
CA LEU A 628 -31.63 -4.99 -11.46
C LEU A 628 -32.61 -4.43 -12.50
N THR A 629 -33.56 -3.58 -12.10
CA THR A 629 -34.51 -2.93 -13.02
C THR A 629 -33.81 -2.00 -14.01
N GLN A 630 -32.84 -1.21 -13.53
CA GLN A 630 -32.04 -0.33 -14.39
C GLN A 630 -31.12 -1.14 -15.32
N PHE A 631 -30.54 -2.25 -14.85
CA PHE A 631 -29.76 -3.14 -15.71
C PHE A 631 -30.62 -3.76 -16.83
N LYS A 632 -31.83 -4.25 -16.50
CA LYS A 632 -32.81 -4.72 -17.49
C LYS A 632 -33.17 -3.65 -18.53
N GLN A 633 -33.31 -2.38 -18.12
CA GLN A 633 -33.55 -1.26 -19.04
C GLN A 633 -32.36 -0.99 -19.98
N LEU A 634 -31.12 -1.15 -19.50
CA LEU A 634 -29.91 -1.03 -20.33
C LEU A 634 -29.78 -2.18 -21.35
N VAL A 635 -30.25 -3.38 -21.01
CA VAL A 635 -30.35 -4.51 -21.95
C VAL A 635 -31.46 -4.28 -22.96
N ALA A 636 -32.68 -3.97 -22.51
CA ALA A 636 -33.86 -3.75 -23.37
C ALA A 636 -33.71 -2.56 -24.32
N SER A 637 -32.93 -1.54 -23.96
CA SER A 637 -32.56 -0.42 -24.85
C SER A 637 -31.34 -0.69 -25.74
N GLY A 638 -30.81 -1.92 -25.74
CA GLY A 638 -29.67 -2.34 -26.57
C GLY A 638 -28.32 -1.75 -26.16
N GLN A 639 -28.25 -0.94 -25.08
CA GLN A 639 -27.01 -0.31 -24.63
C GLN A 639 -26.00 -1.32 -24.09
N VAL A 640 -26.47 -2.41 -23.48
CA VAL A 640 -25.64 -3.51 -22.97
C VAL A 640 -26.15 -4.83 -23.57
N ARG A 641 -25.44 -5.35 -24.58
CA ARG A 641 -25.73 -6.66 -25.17
C ARG A 641 -25.04 -7.82 -24.45
N TYR A 642 -23.78 -7.63 -24.05
CA TYR A 642 -22.93 -8.71 -23.57
C TYR A 642 -22.55 -8.56 -22.10
N PHE A 643 -22.45 -9.68 -21.38
CA PHE A 643 -21.89 -9.73 -20.03
C PHE A 643 -20.78 -10.78 -19.93
N ILE A 644 -19.62 -10.38 -19.40
CA ILE A 644 -18.47 -11.24 -19.15
C ILE A 644 -18.47 -11.61 -17.66
N SER A 645 -18.72 -12.89 -17.35
CA SER A 645 -18.57 -13.45 -16.01
C SER A 645 -17.21 -14.15 -15.90
N GLY A 646 -16.33 -13.64 -15.04
CA GLY A 646 -15.04 -14.26 -14.74
C GLY A 646 -15.12 -15.11 -13.47
N GLY A 647 -14.33 -16.18 -13.36
CA GLY A 647 -14.34 -17.07 -12.18
C GLY A 647 -13.97 -16.42 -10.83
N HIS A 648 -13.56 -15.15 -10.82
CA HIS A 648 -13.32 -14.33 -9.63
C HIS A 648 -14.51 -13.45 -9.22
N SER A 649 -15.56 -13.30 -10.06
CA SER A 649 -16.70 -12.41 -9.86
C SER A 649 -17.71 -12.92 -8.81
N LYS A 650 -17.22 -13.26 -7.61
CA LYS A 650 -18.01 -13.77 -6.48
C LYS A 650 -18.64 -12.66 -5.64
N SER A 651 -19.22 -11.64 -6.30
CA SER A 651 -20.07 -10.66 -5.62
C SER A 651 -21.49 -11.21 -5.49
N SER A 652 -21.70 -12.07 -4.50
CA SER A 652 -22.97 -12.77 -4.24
C SER A 652 -23.97 -11.95 -3.41
N THR A 653 -23.75 -10.64 -3.24
CA THR A 653 -24.52 -9.78 -2.32
C THR A 653 -24.91 -8.44 -2.96
N GLY A 654 -25.82 -7.71 -2.31
CA GLY A 654 -26.29 -6.40 -2.78
C GLY A 654 -27.12 -6.44 -4.07
N GLN A 655 -27.18 -5.32 -4.79
CA GLN A 655 -27.85 -5.24 -6.09
C GLN A 655 -27.07 -5.95 -7.20
N ILE A 656 -25.73 -5.89 -7.15
CA ILE A 656 -24.85 -6.46 -8.17
C ILE A 656 -24.96 -7.99 -8.20
N GLY A 657 -25.04 -8.65 -7.05
CA GLY A 657 -25.32 -10.10 -6.98
C GLY A 657 -26.66 -10.49 -7.61
N LYS A 658 -27.70 -9.66 -7.48
CA LYS A 658 -29.00 -9.90 -8.16
C LYS A 658 -28.89 -9.75 -9.69
N ILE A 659 -28.06 -8.84 -10.17
CA ILE A 659 -27.80 -8.67 -11.61
C ILE A 659 -27.04 -9.89 -12.15
N ILE A 660 -25.99 -10.35 -11.47
CA ILE A 660 -25.22 -11.53 -11.87
C ILE A 660 -26.14 -12.76 -11.92
N VAL A 661 -26.93 -13.03 -10.86
CA VAL A 661 -27.87 -14.16 -10.84
C VAL A 661 -28.92 -14.09 -11.95
N TRP A 662 -29.44 -12.89 -12.27
CA TRP A 662 -30.37 -12.75 -13.42
C TRP A 662 -29.67 -13.00 -14.77
N VAL A 663 -28.45 -12.48 -14.96
CA VAL A 663 -27.63 -12.71 -16.17
C VAL A 663 -27.35 -14.20 -16.35
N GLU A 664 -26.94 -14.92 -15.30
CA GLU A 664 -26.60 -16.34 -15.41
C GLU A 664 -27.82 -17.25 -15.65
N ALA A 665 -29.01 -16.78 -15.27
CA ALA A 665 -30.28 -17.49 -15.48
C ALA A 665 -31.01 -17.15 -16.79
N ASN A 666 -30.75 -15.98 -17.41
CA ASN A 666 -31.50 -15.48 -18.58
C ASN A 666 -30.61 -15.18 -19.79
N GLY A 667 -29.29 -15.09 -19.62
CA GLY A 667 -28.34 -14.85 -20.69
C GLY A 667 -27.98 -16.13 -21.46
N LYS A 668 -27.84 -16.01 -22.78
CA LYS A 668 -27.46 -17.09 -23.69
C LYS A 668 -25.94 -17.23 -23.68
N LYS A 669 -25.41 -18.37 -23.22
CA LYS A 669 -23.96 -18.63 -23.21
C LYS A 669 -23.41 -18.68 -24.63
N VAL A 670 -22.40 -17.86 -24.91
CA VAL A 670 -21.79 -17.73 -26.24
C VAL A 670 -20.56 -18.60 -26.34
N ASN A 671 -20.52 -19.50 -27.33
CA ASN A 671 -19.27 -20.13 -27.75
C ASN A 671 -18.60 -19.28 -28.83
N TYR A 672 -17.57 -18.54 -28.45
CA TYR A 672 -16.74 -17.74 -29.37
C TYR A 672 -15.47 -18.47 -29.85
N ASN A 673 -15.28 -19.74 -29.45
CA ASN A 673 -14.12 -20.56 -29.83
C ASN A 673 -14.36 -21.41 -31.10
N ASN A 674 -14.81 -20.77 -32.18
CA ASN A 674 -14.98 -21.44 -33.48
C ASN A 674 -13.63 -21.65 -34.19
N SER A 675 -12.95 -22.75 -33.87
CA SER A 675 -11.88 -23.32 -34.70
C SER A 675 -11.78 -24.82 -34.46
N GLN A 676 -11.99 -25.65 -35.48
CA GLN A 676 -11.48 -27.01 -35.48
C GLN A 676 -9.95 -26.95 -35.64
N SER A 677 -9.21 -27.21 -34.57
CA SER A 677 -7.78 -27.51 -34.64
C SER A 677 -7.46 -28.69 -33.75
N THR A 678 -6.79 -29.69 -34.29
CA THR A 678 -6.47 -30.95 -33.61
C THR A 678 -5.55 -30.77 -32.40
N SER A 679 -5.65 -31.71 -31.47
CA SER A 679 -4.87 -31.75 -30.23
C SER A 679 -3.37 -31.88 -30.47
N SER A 680 -2.59 -30.95 -29.93
CA SER A 680 -1.16 -31.17 -29.63
C SER A 680 -0.74 -30.40 -28.37
N ASN A 681 0.32 -30.85 -27.71
CA ASN A 681 0.62 -30.51 -26.32
C ASN A 681 1.23 -29.12 -26.11
N SER A 682 0.84 -28.46 -25.01
CA SER A 682 1.80 -27.77 -24.14
C SER A 682 1.24 -27.51 -22.73
N ALA A 683 1.41 -28.47 -21.82
CA ALA A 683 1.05 -28.29 -20.41
C ALA A 683 2.03 -27.37 -19.69
N LYS A 684 1.62 -26.12 -19.41
CA LYS A 684 2.22 -25.27 -18.37
C LYS A 684 1.10 -24.68 -17.51
N GLY A 685 1.07 -25.11 -16.24
CA GLY A 685 -0.03 -24.83 -15.32
C GLY A 685 -0.10 -23.38 -14.84
N GLY A 686 -0.78 -22.53 -15.60
CA GLY A 686 -1.49 -21.36 -15.08
C GLY A 686 -2.98 -21.70 -14.96
N MET A 687 -3.58 -21.52 -13.78
CA MET A 687 -4.99 -21.85 -13.56
C MET A 687 -5.88 -20.74 -14.13
N GLN A 688 -6.02 -20.68 -15.46
CA GLN A 688 -6.93 -19.75 -16.13
C GLN A 688 -8.37 -20.01 -15.66
N ALA A 689 -8.92 -19.07 -14.89
CA ALA A 689 -10.31 -19.09 -14.50
C ALA A 689 -11.17 -18.95 -15.77
N SER A 690 -12.00 -19.95 -16.05
CA SER A 690 -12.87 -19.94 -17.24
C SER A 690 -13.71 -18.67 -17.26
N THR A 691 -13.63 -17.95 -18.38
CA THR A 691 -14.38 -16.71 -18.62
C THR A 691 -15.60 -17.06 -19.45
N THR A 692 -16.79 -16.77 -18.95
CA THR A 692 -18.06 -17.07 -19.61
C THR A 692 -18.67 -15.81 -20.18
N LEU A 693 -18.91 -15.80 -21.50
CA LEU A 693 -19.66 -14.76 -22.18
C LEU A 693 -21.15 -15.12 -22.25
N TYR A 694 -21.99 -14.17 -21.86
CA TYR A 694 -23.45 -14.22 -22.01
C TYR A 694 -23.92 -13.14 -22.98
N ASP A 695 -24.73 -13.50 -23.98
CA ASP A 695 -25.53 -12.57 -24.80
C ASP A 695 -26.89 -12.38 -24.13
N LEU A 696 -27.30 -11.12 -23.97
CA LEU A 696 -28.52 -10.70 -23.29
C LEU A 696 -29.63 -10.23 -24.24
N SER A 697 -29.41 -10.27 -25.56
CA SER A 697 -30.38 -9.83 -26.58
C SER A 697 -31.72 -10.58 -26.55
N GLU A 698 -31.75 -11.81 -26.03
CA GLU A 698 -32.96 -12.63 -25.86
C GLU A 698 -33.51 -12.61 -24.42
N ALA A 699 -32.84 -11.93 -23.47
CA ALA A 699 -33.15 -11.99 -22.04
C ALA A 699 -34.33 -11.09 -21.63
N LYS A 700 -35.26 -11.61 -20.82
CA LYS A 700 -36.51 -10.94 -20.42
C LYS A 700 -36.56 -10.60 -18.93
#